data_AF-A0AAD9ZQM2-F1
#
_entry.id   AF-A0AAD9ZQM2-F1
#
_cell.length_a   1.000
_cell.length_b   1.000
_cell.length_c   1.000
_cell.angle_alpha   90.00
_cell.angle_beta   90.00
_cell.angle_gamma   90.00
#
_symmetry.space_group_name_H-M   'P 1'
#
loop_
_entity.id
_entity.type
_entity.pdbx_description
1 polymer ?
#
loop_
_entity_poly.entity_id
_entity_poly.type
_entity_poly.pdbx_seq_one_letter_code
_entity_poly.pdbx_strand_id
1 'polypeptide(L)'
;MIRTLPEDASLLFNLQTLILSFCHRLVKLPSKMENMSNLQHLDIRGSKLIQEMPFGIKELKGLQILSDFIVGKDGAGCALKDLKNIFLQEELCISKLENVGGVDQDTREAILSNKKGLKVLELEWSYEFDNSRNEVEEKNVLEMLQPHTNLRNLTLKWYGGKRFPSWLGDASFSNMTVLRLERCENCTTLPSLGLLSSLKDLAIIGMKRLKTLASEFYGAGCLRPFQSLEILRFEYLQEWDCWETTEKKEHVETFSRLRELSIKNCPELLGKLPDHLPLLEELAISGCAQLVVSLSSLPVLCKFEVMGCKRIVWSSPSDSQSLNSMSLSNISELGNWSVQGFQRVESLKIDGCEELLHLWQNEISREKAPKELRAFNSLKNLCIEDCPNLVLFPEICFLPLLTELTIKNCYALMSLPEGIKQKNVHLESLEINGNHSLSFVTRGQLPSSLKQLWLAKCEKLQCVFTDADEIHTSSNSVIHKEKINGVNTFLERWTVISCPSLTCLSTRDQLPATLLRYLYINNCSKITTLSIGQLPDSLQDLSIYHCPKVESITGRFHNGMLLETISIYNCANFESIPEGIHKLSRLCEISIYTCPSLVCFPEEGLPSTNLRSFTIYNCKNLKALPRGMQTLNSLRLRGCPSIKSFPEECFHTKLTTLELENLNMYEQLIRWGLPKLTSLTSLQIHECQDAESFEIGMMMPASLTHLTISRFPKLKYLSSDGFQNLTSLVYLSIKNCPNLISFPKIGLPSSLMELHIYNCPMLRKQCRRDNGQEWSKIAHISCVVIDDDL
;
A
#
# COMPACT_ATOMS: atom_id res chain seq x y z
N MET A 1 -29.77 13.10 4.64
CA MET A 1 -29.95 12.25 3.43
C MET A 1 -31.40 11.77 3.37
N ILE A 2 -32.02 11.82 2.18
CA ILE A 2 -33.46 11.63 1.95
C ILE A 2 -33.81 10.12 1.92
N ARG A 3 -34.89 9.72 2.60
CA ARG A 3 -35.42 8.34 2.59
C ARG A 3 -36.66 8.15 1.72
N THR A 4 -37.46 9.19 1.57
CA THR A 4 -38.68 9.23 0.75
C THR A 4 -38.80 10.63 0.15
N LEU A 5 -39.33 10.72 -1.06
CA LEU A 5 -39.76 12.01 -1.60
C LEU A 5 -41.12 12.40 -0.99
N PRO A 6 -41.37 13.70 -0.74
CA PRO A 6 -42.71 14.15 -0.36
C PRO A 6 -43.73 13.76 -1.44
N GLU A 7 -44.93 13.34 -1.04
CA GLU A 7 -46.01 13.05 -2.00
C GLU A 7 -46.34 14.29 -2.85
N ASP A 8 -46.16 15.50 -2.31
CA ASP A 8 -46.34 16.77 -3.02
C ASP A 8 -45.38 16.93 -4.21
N ALA A 9 -44.27 16.18 -4.27
CA ALA A 9 -43.40 16.18 -5.45
C ALA A 9 -44.12 15.69 -6.71
N SER A 10 -45.18 14.89 -6.56
CA SER A 10 -46.04 14.46 -7.67
C SER A 10 -46.86 15.59 -8.29
N LEU A 11 -46.98 16.75 -7.63
CA LEU A 11 -47.68 17.94 -8.13
C LEU A 11 -46.83 18.78 -9.09
N LEU A 12 -45.60 18.37 -9.38
CA LEU A 12 -44.72 19.03 -10.33
C LEU A 12 -45.08 18.64 -11.78
N PHE A 13 -46.26 19.04 -12.25
CA PHE A 13 -46.84 18.65 -13.56
C PHE A 13 -45.95 18.98 -14.77
N ASN A 14 -45.07 19.99 -14.65
CA ASN A 14 -44.18 20.44 -15.73
C ASN A 14 -42.79 19.78 -15.67
N LEU A 15 -42.52 18.92 -14.68
CA LEU A 15 -41.20 18.30 -14.54
C LEU A 15 -40.94 17.32 -15.70
N GLN A 16 -39.84 17.52 -16.43
CA GLN A 16 -39.43 16.66 -17.54
C GLN A 16 -38.36 15.64 -17.16
N THR A 17 -37.53 15.97 -16.17
CA THR A 17 -36.40 15.13 -15.75
C THR A 17 -36.36 15.05 -14.23
N LEU A 18 -36.31 13.82 -13.72
CA LEU A 18 -36.15 13.52 -12.30
C LEU A 18 -34.96 12.58 -12.13
N ILE A 19 -33.89 13.09 -11.51
CA ILE A 19 -32.65 12.34 -11.27
C ILE A 19 -32.54 12.03 -9.78
N LEU A 20 -32.60 10.75 -9.46
CA LEU A 20 -32.47 10.14 -8.14
C LEU A 20 -31.42 9.03 -8.18
N SER A 21 -30.43 9.14 -9.06
CA SER A 21 -29.34 8.17 -9.16
C SER A 21 -28.49 8.15 -7.89
N PHE A 22 -28.01 6.95 -7.56
CA PHE A 22 -27.20 6.59 -6.41
C PHE A 22 -27.78 7.07 -5.06
N CYS A 23 -29.11 7.22 -4.98
CA CYS A 23 -29.81 7.54 -3.73
C CYS A 23 -29.98 6.28 -2.87
N HIS A 24 -28.89 5.79 -2.30
CA HIS A 24 -28.82 4.50 -1.58
C HIS A 24 -29.76 4.34 -0.37
N ARG A 25 -30.34 5.44 0.14
CA ARG A 25 -31.29 5.44 1.26
C ARG A 25 -32.76 5.60 0.83
N LEU A 26 -33.03 5.82 -0.46
CA LEU A 26 -34.38 6.05 -0.99
C LEU A 26 -35.15 4.73 -1.02
N VAL A 27 -36.25 4.66 -0.27
CA VAL A 27 -37.04 3.43 -0.09
C VAL A 27 -38.31 3.43 -0.95
N LYS A 28 -38.84 4.61 -1.30
CA LYS A 28 -40.11 4.73 -2.02
C LYS A 28 -40.15 5.98 -2.91
N LEU A 29 -40.77 5.83 -4.08
CA LEU A 29 -41.19 6.93 -4.95
C LEU A 29 -42.58 7.44 -4.56
N PRO A 30 -42.96 8.69 -4.90
CA PRO A 30 -44.31 9.20 -4.68
C PRO A 30 -45.37 8.27 -5.28
N SER A 31 -46.50 8.11 -4.61
CA SER A 31 -47.56 7.20 -5.07
C SER A 31 -48.31 7.71 -6.31
N LYS A 32 -48.50 9.02 -6.42
CA LYS A 32 -49.30 9.68 -7.46
C LYS A 32 -48.48 10.14 -8.68
N MET A 33 -47.50 9.36 -9.12
CA MET A 33 -46.61 9.75 -10.21
C MET A 33 -47.32 9.93 -11.56
N GLU A 34 -48.54 9.43 -11.73
CA GLU A 34 -49.39 9.67 -12.90
C GLU A 34 -49.65 11.17 -13.16
N ASN A 35 -49.54 12.02 -12.14
CA ASN A 35 -49.70 13.46 -12.26
C ASN A 35 -48.54 14.13 -13.04
N MET A 36 -47.37 13.51 -13.08
CA MET A 36 -46.16 14.05 -13.72
C MET A 36 -46.17 13.80 -15.24
N SER A 37 -47.25 14.20 -15.92
CA SER A 37 -47.53 13.86 -17.32
C SER A 37 -46.48 14.29 -18.35
N ASN A 38 -45.67 15.31 -18.04
CA ASN A 38 -44.58 15.78 -18.89
C ASN A 38 -43.22 15.10 -18.62
N LEU A 39 -43.17 14.14 -17.69
CA LEU A 39 -41.92 13.46 -17.32
C LEU A 39 -41.44 12.59 -18.49
N GLN A 40 -40.21 12.87 -18.94
CA GLN A 40 -39.54 12.18 -20.05
C GLN A 40 -38.37 11.32 -19.57
N HIS A 41 -37.74 11.71 -18.46
CA HIS A 41 -36.54 11.04 -17.94
C HIS A 41 -36.69 10.80 -16.43
N LEU A 42 -36.68 9.53 -16.04
CA LEU A 42 -36.59 9.09 -14.65
C LEU A 42 -35.34 8.23 -14.45
N ASP A 43 -34.34 8.78 -13.76
CA ASP A 43 -33.10 8.07 -13.43
C ASP A 43 -33.08 7.73 -11.95
N ILE A 44 -33.17 6.45 -11.62
CA ILE A 44 -33.13 5.91 -10.26
C ILE A 44 -31.96 4.92 -10.07
N ARG A 45 -30.96 4.93 -10.96
CA ARG A 45 -29.83 3.97 -10.94
C ARG A 45 -29.19 3.85 -9.59
N GLY A 46 -28.96 2.62 -9.12
CA GLY A 46 -28.27 2.39 -7.85
C GLY A 46 -29.07 2.72 -6.58
N SER A 47 -30.35 3.11 -6.70
CA SER A 47 -31.29 3.26 -5.58
C SER A 47 -31.89 1.93 -5.13
N LYS A 48 -31.02 1.05 -4.61
CA LYS A 48 -31.31 -0.38 -4.34
C LYS A 48 -32.37 -0.66 -3.26
N LEU A 49 -32.77 0.33 -2.46
CA LEU A 49 -33.77 0.13 -1.41
C LEU A 49 -35.22 0.29 -1.89
N ILE A 50 -35.44 0.80 -3.11
CA ILE A 50 -36.79 0.92 -3.68
C ILE A 50 -37.39 -0.48 -3.83
N GLN A 51 -38.59 -0.66 -3.30
CA GLN A 51 -39.19 -1.99 -3.26
C GLN A 51 -40.03 -2.34 -4.50
N GLU A 52 -40.62 -1.34 -5.15
CA GLU A 52 -41.57 -1.48 -6.26
C GLU A 52 -41.72 -0.16 -7.03
N MET A 53 -42.20 -0.23 -8.27
CA MET A 53 -42.59 0.94 -9.05
C MET A 53 -44.02 1.38 -8.72
N PRO A 54 -44.30 2.69 -8.53
CA PRO A 54 -45.66 3.16 -8.25
C PRO A 54 -46.59 2.98 -9.45
N PHE A 55 -47.85 2.59 -9.19
CA PHE A 55 -48.84 2.24 -10.21
C PHE A 55 -49.00 3.27 -11.34
N GLY A 56 -48.86 4.57 -11.02
CA GLY A 56 -49.01 5.67 -11.97
C GLY A 56 -47.97 5.72 -13.08
N ILE A 57 -46.83 5.03 -12.95
CA ILE A 57 -45.74 5.05 -13.93
C ILE A 57 -46.19 4.55 -15.31
N LYS A 58 -47.10 3.58 -15.36
CA LYS A 58 -47.63 3.05 -16.63
C LYS A 58 -48.45 4.06 -17.42
N GLU A 59 -48.95 5.12 -16.79
CA GLU A 59 -49.73 6.18 -17.42
C GLU A 59 -48.85 7.26 -18.07
N LEU A 60 -47.53 7.26 -17.79
CA LEU A 60 -46.57 8.23 -18.31
C LEU A 60 -46.14 7.91 -19.75
N LYS A 61 -47.04 8.19 -20.71
CA LYS A 61 -46.81 7.93 -22.14
C LYS A 61 -45.63 8.71 -22.76
N GLY A 62 -45.25 9.84 -22.15
CA GLY A 62 -44.14 10.69 -22.57
C GLY A 62 -42.77 10.25 -22.05
N LEU A 63 -42.72 9.24 -21.17
CA LEU A 63 -41.47 8.72 -20.62
C LEU A 63 -40.64 8.11 -21.75
N GLN A 64 -39.37 8.48 -21.83
CA GLN A 64 -38.41 8.00 -22.84
C GLN A 64 -37.26 7.24 -22.20
N ILE A 65 -36.80 7.69 -21.03
CA ILE A 65 -35.72 7.07 -20.28
C ILE A 65 -36.26 6.68 -18.90
N LEU A 66 -36.20 5.38 -18.60
CA LEU A 66 -36.43 4.82 -17.28
C LEU A 66 -35.26 3.92 -16.96
N SER A 67 -34.43 4.32 -16.03
CA SER A 67 -33.19 3.59 -15.78
C SER A 67 -33.41 2.22 -15.13
N ASP A 68 -34.36 2.13 -14.19
CA ASP A 68 -34.67 0.91 -13.47
C ASP A 68 -36.19 0.73 -13.35
N PHE A 69 -36.66 -0.50 -13.53
CA PHE A 69 -38.02 -0.93 -13.30
C PHE A 69 -38.00 -2.03 -12.24
N ILE A 70 -38.50 -1.71 -11.04
CA ILE A 70 -38.54 -2.63 -9.90
C ILE A 70 -39.89 -3.32 -9.83
N VAL A 71 -39.92 -4.64 -10.02
CA VAL A 71 -41.15 -5.44 -9.93
C VAL A 71 -41.54 -5.63 -8.45
N GLY A 72 -42.74 -5.18 -8.06
CA GLY A 72 -43.23 -5.35 -6.69
C GLY A 72 -43.80 -6.74 -6.42
N LYS A 73 -43.77 -7.14 -5.15
CA LYS A 73 -44.21 -8.46 -4.67
C LYS A 73 -45.73 -8.51 -4.49
N ASP A 74 -46.35 -9.66 -4.73
CA ASP A 74 -47.78 -9.92 -4.48
C ASP A 74 -48.73 -8.90 -5.15
N GLY A 75 -48.35 -8.40 -6.33
CA GLY A 75 -49.14 -7.43 -7.10
C GLY A 75 -49.08 -5.99 -6.58
N ALA A 76 -48.13 -5.68 -5.69
CA ALA A 76 -47.86 -4.32 -5.27
C ALA A 76 -47.12 -3.53 -6.38
N GLY A 77 -47.59 -2.32 -6.68
CA GLY A 77 -47.01 -1.47 -7.71
C GLY A 77 -47.26 -1.94 -9.16
N CYS A 78 -46.49 -1.39 -10.11
CA CYS A 78 -46.62 -1.77 -11.53
C CYS A 78 -46.24 -3.24 -11.76
N ALA A 79 -47.08 -3.94 -12.52
CA ALA A 79 -46.80 -5.30 -12.97
C ALA A 79 -45.84 -5.29 -14.16
N LEU A 80 -45.10 -6.39 -14.37
CA LEU A 80 -44.15 -6.50 -15.48
C LEU A 80 -44.80 -6.25 -16.86
N LYS A 81 -46.04 -6.69 -17.06
CA LYS A 81 -46.82 -6.47 -18.28
C LYS A 81 -47.10 -4.99 -18.57
N ASP A 82 -47.13 -4.14 -17.55
CA ASP A 82 -47.40 -2.70 -17.71
C ASP A 82 -46.26 -2.02 -18.48
N LEU A 83 -45.05 -2.60 -18.44
CA LEU A 83 -43.89 -2.13 -19.19
C LEU A 83 -44.13 -2.14 -20.71
N LYS A 84 -45.05 -2.97 -21.22
CA LYS A 84 -45.41 -3.02 -22.65
C LYS A 84 -45.87 -1.66 -23.18
N ASN A 85 -46.56 -0.88 -22.35
CA ASN A 85 -47.17 0.40 -22.75
C ASN A 85 -46.20 1.59 -22.65
N ILE A 86 -45.02 1.40 -22.06
CA ILE A 86 -44.04 2.47 -21.85
C ILE A 86 -43.04 2.47 -23.01
N PHE A 87 -42.86 3.61 -23.67
CA PHE A 87 -41.83 3.76 -24.69
C PHE A 87 -40.47 3.97 -24.02
N LEU A 88 -39.46 3.15 -24.34
CA LEU A 88 -38.15 3.27 -23.70
C LEU A 88 -37.05 3.28 -24.75
N GLN A 89 -36.04 4.11 -24.50
CA GLN A 89 -34.85 4.30 -25.31
C GLN A 89 -33.60 4.00 -24.48
N GLU A 90 -32.53 3.61 -25.17
CA GLU A 90 -31.18 3.45 -24.62
C GLU A 90 -31.02 2.30 -23.63
N GLU A 91 -31.29 2.50 -22.34
CA GLU A 91 -30.93 1.58 -21.26
C GLU A 91 -32.13 1.27 -20.35
N LEU A 92 -32.24 0.03 -19.90
CA LEU A 92 -33.23 -0.39 -18.92
C LEU A 92 -32.65 -1.49 -18.03
N CYS A 93 -32.73 -1.29 -16.72
CA CYS A 93 -32.58 -2.33 -15.71
C CYS A 93 -33.96 -2.81 -15.24
N ILE A 94 -34.20 -4.11 -15.17
CA ILE A 94 -35.40 -4.68 -14.55
C ILE A 94 -34.95 -5.53 -13.38
N SER A 95 -35.35 -5.15 -12.17
CA SER A 95 -34.96 -5.85 -10.95
C SER A 95 -36.14 -6.47 -10.23
N LYS A 96 -35.82 -7.43 -9.36
CA LYS A 96 -36.76 -8.22 -8.56
C LYS A 96 -37.69 -9.11 -9.38
N LEU A 97 -37.15 -9.68 -10.45
CA LEU A 97 -37.91 -10.53 -11.36
C LEU A 97 -38.44 -11.82 -10.70
N GLU A 98 -37.95 -12.20 -9.52
CA GLU A 98 -38.50 -13.27 -8.67
C GLU A 98 -39.95 -13.01 -8.23
N ASN A 99 -40.41 -11.75 -8.25
CA ASN A 99 -41.77 -11.38 -7.83
C ASN A 99 -42.84 -11.68 -8.89
N VAL A 100 -42.46 -12.12 -10.08
CA VAL A 100 -43.38 -12.42 -11.18
C VAL A 100 -43.97 -13.82 -11.00
N GLY A 101 -45.11 -13.92 -10.32
CA GLY A 101 -45.81 -15.19 -10.08
C GLY A 101 -46.84 -15.55 -11.15
N GLY A 102 -47.15 -16.85 -11.28
CA GLY A 102 -48.31 -17.35 -12.03
C GLY A 102 -48.22 -17.21 -13.56
N VAL A 103 -47.00 -17.26 -14.11
CA VAL A 103 -46.80 -17.25 -15.56
C VAL A 103 -47.23 -18.59 -16.14
N ASP A 104 -48.30 -18.60 -16.94
CA ASP A 104 -48.74 -19.79 -17.66
C ASP A 104 -47.69 -20.20 -18.70
N GLN A 105 -47.43 -21.51 -18.81
CA GLN A 105 -46.45 -22.11 -19.72
C GLN A 105 -46.77 -21.79 -21.19
N ASP A 106 -48.03 -21.49 -21.51
CA ASP A 106 -48.52 -21.13 -22.84
C ASP A 106 -48.47 -19.62 -23.15
N THR A 107 -48.07 -18.78 -22.18
CA THR A 107 -47.95 -17.33 -22.38
C THR A 107 -46.71 -17.00 -23.23
N ARG A 108 -46.92 -16.82 -24.54
CA ARG A 108 -45.87 -16.50 -25.54
C ARG A 108 -45.66 -15.01 -25.79
N GLU A 109 -46.18 -14.14 -24.93
CA GLU A 109 -46.17 -12.71 -25.20
C GLU A 109 -44.81 -12.07 -24.84
N ALA A 110 -44.04 -11.68 -25.85
CA ALA A 110 -42.75 -11.01 -25.68
C ALA A 110 -42.94 -9.51 -25.35
N ILE A 111 -42.65 -9.12 -24.10
CA ILE A 111 -42.90 -7.78 -23.53
C ILE A 111 -41.96 -6.72 -24.12
N LEU A 112 -40.69 -7.08 -24.35
CA LEU A 112 -39.63 -6.14 -24.77
C LEU A 112 -39.40 -6.12 -26.29
N SER A 113 -40.03 -7.03 -27.04
CA SER A 113 -39.82 -7.22 -28.48
C SER A 113 -40.08 -5.97 -29.32
N ASN A 114 -41.02 -5.11 -28.92
CA ASN A 114 -41.38 -3.90 -29.67
C ASN A 114 -40.49 -2.68 -29.35
N LYS A 115 -39.57 -2.77 -28.38
CA LYS A 115 -38.74 -1.66 -27.91
C LYS A 115 -37.47 -1.47 -28.75
N LYS A 116 -37.63 -1.02 -30.00
CA LYS A 116 -36.55 -0.87 -31.00
C LYS A 116 -35.37 0.02 -30.56
N GLY A 117 -35.65 0.98 -29.68
CA GLY A 117 -34.69 1.95 -29.16
C GLY A 117 -33.80 1.44 -28.04
N LEU A 118 -34.15 0.30 -27.43
CA LEU A 118 -33.40 -0.27 -26.32
C LEU A 118 -32.08 -0.89 -26.83
N LYS A 119 -30.96 -0.45 -26.25
CA LYS A 119 -29.60 -0.89 -26.58
C LYS A 119 -28.94 -1.67 -25.46
N VAL A 120 -29.23 -1.32 -24.20
CA VAL A 120 -28.69 -1.97 -23.01
C VAL A 120 -29.84 -2.50 -22.17
N LEU A 121 -29.77 -3.77 -21.79
CA LEU A 121 -30.75 -4.43 -20.93
C LEU A 121 -30.02 -5.15 -19.79
N GLU A 122 -30.39 -4.83 -18.57
CA GLU A 122 -29.99 -5.56 -17.37
C GLU A 122 -31.23 -6.20 -16.74
N LEU A 123 -31.17 -7.50 -16.46
CA LEU A 123 -32.23 -8.25 -15.79
C LEU A 123 -31.67 -8.86 -14.50
N GLU A 124 -32.27 -8.51 -13.37
CA GLU A 124 -31.79 -8.86 -12.04
C GLU A 124 -32.87 -9.55 -11.20
N TRP A 125 -32.51 -10.70 -10.65
CA TRP A 125 -33.26 -11.39 -9.60
C TRP A 125 -32.62 -11.15 -8.23
N SER A 126 -33.33 -11.53 -7.17
CA SER A 126 -32.79 -11.55 -5.80
C SER A 126 -31.53 -12.40 -5.69
N TYR A 127 -30.60 -11.97 -4.84
CA TYR A 127 -29.39 -12.75 -4.52
C TYR A 127 -29.70 -13.99 -3.65
N GLU A 128 -30.88 -14.06 -3.04
CA GLU A 128 -31.29 -15.15 -2.16
C GLU A 128 -31.95 -16.27 -2.97
N PHE A 129 -31.29 -17.43 -3.05
CA PHE A 129 -31.86 -18.65 -3.65
C PHE A 129 -32.66 -19.45 -2.62
N ASP A 130 -33.71 -18.84 -2.06
CA ASP A 130 -34.60 -19.52 -1.12
C ASP A 130 -35.61 -20.45 -1.83
N ASN A 131 -36.43 -21.15 -1.05
CA ASN A 131 -37.43 -22.08 -1.58
C ASN A 131 -38.58 -21.39 -2.36
N SER A 132 -38.64 -20.06 -2.38
CA SER A 132 -39.66 -19.33 -3.14
C SER A 132 -39.29 -19.18 -4.62
N ARG A 133 -38.04 -19.46 -5.00
CA ARG A 133 -37.56 -19.38 -6.38
C ARG A 133 -37.85 -20.67 -7.16
N ASN A 134 -38.63 -20.54 -8.22
CA ASN A 134 -39.02 -21.65 -9.08
C ASN A 134 -38.27 -21.60 -10.41
N GLU A 135 -37.46 -22.63 -10.67
CA GLU A 135 -36.61 -22.73 -11.86
C GLU A 135 -37.37 -22.70 -13.21
N VAL A 136 -38.62 -23.18 -13.22
CA VAL A 136 -39.46 -23.23 -14.43
C VAL A 136 -40.09 -21.87 -14.66
N GLU A 137 -40.65 -21.27 -13.61
CA GLU A 137 -41.29 -19.95 -13.69
C GLU A 137 -40.27 -18.88 -14.11
N GLU A 138 -39.08 -18.87 -13.54
CA GLU A 138 -38.06 -17.88 -13.91
C GLU A 138 -37.62 -18.02 -15.36
N LYS A 139 -37.52 -19.25 -15.88
CA LYS A 139 -37.25 -19.47 -17.30
C LYS A 139 -38.38 -18.89 -18.16
N ASN A 140 -39.63 -19.10 -17.77
CA ASN A 140 -40.78 -18.55 -18.49
C ASN A 140 -40.79 -17.01 -18.44
N VAL A 141 -40.47 -16.40 -17.29
CA VAL A 141 -40.30 -14.95 -17.15
C VAL A 141 -39.22 -14.42 -18.10
N LEU A 142 -38.07 -15.09 -18.15
CA LEU A 142 -36.98 -14.70 -19.04
C LEU A 142 -37.31 -14.93 -20.54
N GLU A 143 -38.15 -15.92 -20.86
CA GLU A 143 -38.70 -16.11 -22.22
C GLU A 143 -39.64 -14.95 -22.61
N MET A 144 -40.53 -14.50 -21.71
CA MET A 144 -41.42 -13.35 -21.94
C MET A 144 -40.66 -12.02 -22.09
N LEU A 145 -39.46 -11.93 -21.53
CA LEU A 145 -38.60 -10.75 -21.59
C LEU A 145 -37.77 -10.68 -22.89
N GLN A 146 -38.09 -11.47 -23.91
CA GLN A 146 -37.41 -11.44 -25.21
C GLN A 146 -37.27 -9.99 -25.73
N PRO A 147 -36.04 -9.47 -25.87
CA PRO A 147 -35.80 -8.11 -26.34
C PRO A 147 -35.87 -8.02 -27.87
N HIS A 148 -35.92 -6.79 -28.40
CA HIS A 148 -35.72 -6.57 -29.82
C HIS A 148 -34.29 -6.96 -30.23
N THR A 149 -34.12 -7.51 -31.43
CA THR A 149 -32.83 -7.93 -32.02
C THR A 149 -31.81 -6.79 -32.26
N ASN A 150 -32.14 -5.56 -31.88
CA ASN A 150 -31.26 -4.38 -31.96
C ASN A 150 -30.43 -4.18 -30.68
N LEU A 151 -30.67 -5.03 -29.67
CA LEU A 151 -29.98 -5.01 -28.39
C LEU A 151 -28.47 -5.21 -28.61
N ARG A 152 -27.67 -4.42 -27.91
CA ARG A 152 -26.21 -4.47 -27.96
C ARG A 152 -25.62 -5.09 -26.70
N ASN A 153 -26.17 -4.77 -25.54
CA ASN A 153 -25.65 -5.20 -24.26
C ASN A 153 -26.74 -5.90 -23.47
N LEU A 154 -26.45 -7.11 -23.02
CA LEU A 154 -27.32 -7.88 -22.14
C LEU A 154 -26.54 -8.32 -20.90
N THR A 155 -27.08 -8.02 -19.72
CA THR A 155 -26.56 -8.52 -18.45
C THR A 155 -27.68 -9.25 -17.71
N LEU A 156 -27.44 -10.52 -17.35
CA LEU A 156 -28.33 -11.32 -16.51
C LEU A 156 -27.68 -11.53 -15.16
N LYS A 157 -28.37 -11.16 -14.08
CA LYS A 157 -27.88 -11.29 -12.70
C LYS A 157 -28.77 -12.19 -11.87
N TRP A 158 -28.16 -13.13 -11.15
CA TRP A 158 -28.81 -13.99 -10.17
C TRP A 158 -29.95 -14.86 -10.71
N TYR A 159 -29.98 -15.16 -12.01
CA TYR A 159 -31.02 -16.00 -12.61
C TYR A 159 -30.98 -17.44 -12.06
N GLY A 160 -32.13 -17.97 -11.64
CA GLY A 160 -32.27 -19.23 -10.90
C GLY A 160 -32.80 -20.40 -11.72
N GLY A 161 -33.13 -20.20 -12.99
CA GLY A 161 -33.49 -21.29 -13.90
C GLY A 161 -32.31 -22.19 -14.26
N LYS A 162 -32.59 -23.47 -14.58
CA LYS A 162 -31.56 -24.44 -15.00
C LYS A 162 -31.03 -24.24 -16.42
N ARG A 163 -31.83 -23.61 -17.28
CA ARG A 163 -31.55 -23.39 -18.71
C ARG A 163 -31.94 -21.98 -19.09
N PHE A 164 -31.26 -21.44 -20.10
CA PHE A 164 -31.58 -20.16 -20.71
C PHE A 164 -32.77 -20.26 -21.69
N PRO A 165 -33.44 -19.13 -21.99
CA PRO A 165 -34.52 -19.10 -22.97
C PRO A 165 -34.02 -19.39 -24.38
N SER A 166 -34.95 -19.68 -25.29
CA SER A 166 -34.63 -20.06 -26.67
C SER A 166 -33.88 -18.96 -27.45
N TRP A 167 -34.16 -17.68 -27.12
CA TRP A 167 -33.67 -16.54 -27.86
C TRP A 167 -32.21 -16.12 -27.53
N LEU A 168 -31.66 -16.47 -26.36
CA LEU A 168 -30.38 -15.92 -25.87
C LEU A 168 -29.15 -16.32 -26.72
N GLY A 169 -29.19 -17.47 -27.37
CA GLY A 169 -28.15 -17.94 -28.29
C GLY A 169 -28.59 -17.99 -29.75
N ASP A 170 -29.72 -17.33 -30.08
CA ASP A 170 -30.26 -17.34 -31.44
C ASP A 170 -29.49 -16.36 -32.34
N ALA A 171 -29.22 -16.78 -33.57
CA ALA A 171 -28.44 -16.00 -34.53
C ALA A 171 -29.12 -14.66 -34.94
N SER A 172 -30.42 -14.50 -34.68
CA SER A 172 -31.14 -13.23 -34.91
C SER A 172 -30.65 -12.09 -34.01
N PHE A 173 -29.99 -12.38 -32.88
CA PHE A 173 -29.36 -11.38 -32.00
C PHE A 173 -27.93 -11.02 -32.43
N SER A 174 -27.70 -10.97 -33.74
CA SER A 174 -26.39 -10.69 -34.34
C SER A 174 -25.82 -9.32 -34.00
N ASN A 175 -26.64 -8.35 -33.56
CA ASN A 175 -26.18 -7.02 -33.12
C ASN A 175 -25.60 -6.99 -31.70
N MET A 176 -25.74 -8.08 -30.93
CA MET A 176 -25.28 -8.12 -29.54
C MET A 176 -23.75 -8.09 -29.49
N THR A 177 -23.20 -7.10 -28.78
CA THR A 177 -21.76 -6.87 -28.62
C THR A 177 -21.25 -7.26 -27.24
N VAL A 178 -22.10 -7.19 -26.21
CA VAL A 178 -21.74 -7.51 -24.82
C VAL A 178 -22.77 -8.46 -24.23
N LEU A 179 -22.32 -9.59 -23.68
CA LEU A 179 -23.16 -10.52 -22.93
C LEU A 179 -22.48 -10.86 -21.61
N ARG A 180 -23.18 -10.61 -20.50
CA ARG A 180 -22.72 -10.92 -19.14
C ARG A 180 -23.74 -11.80 -18.44
N LEU A 181 -23.29 -12.98 -18.01
CA LEU A 181 -24.07 -13.93 -17.22
C LEU A 181 -23.44 -14.00 -15.84
N GLU A 182 -24.08 -13.36 -14.85
CA GLU A 182 -23.53 -13.17 -13.52
C GLU A 182 -24.39 -13.89 -12.48
N ARG A 183 -23.77 -14.79 -11.70
CA ARG A 183 -24.38 -15.52 -10.59
C ARG A 183 -25.62 -16.33 -10.98
N CYS A 184 -25.67 -16.85 -12.21
CA CYS A 184 -26.72 -17.79 -12.64
C CYS A 184 -26.43 -19.20 -12.09
N GLU A 185 -26.47 -19.37 -10.76
CA GLU A 185 -25.84 -20.50 -10.06
C GLU A 185 -26.42 -21.87 -10.41
N ASN A 186 -27.72 -21.92 -10.72
CA ASN A 186 -28.45 -23.16 -11.02
C ASN A 186 -28.30 -23.63 -12.47
N CYS A 187 -27.77 -22.79 -13.36
CA CYS A 187 -27.64 -23.11 -14.78
C CYS A 187 -26.61 -24.21 -15.01
N THR A 188 -27.01 -25.26 -15.72
CA THR A 188 -26.14 -26.42 -16.02
C THR A 188 -25.58 -26.40 -17.43
N THR A 189 -26.18 -25.64 -18.35
CA THR A 189 -25.79 -25.55 -19.76
C THR A 189 -25.88 -24.11 -20.27
N LEU A 190 -25.09 -23.79 -21.29
CA LEU A 190 -25.13 -22.52 -22.01
C LEU A 190 -25.78 -22.71 -23.40
N PRO A 191 -26.49 -21.70 -23.92
CA PRO A 191 -27.00 -21.74 -25.28
C PRO A 191 -25.85 -21.53 -26.30
N SER A 192 -26.18 -21.55 -27.60
CA SER A 192 -25.21 -21.40 -28.69
C SER A 192 -24.68 -19.98 -28.88
N LEU A 193 -23.97 -19.48 -27.88
CA LEU A 193 -23.39 -18.13 -27.85
C LEU A 193 -22.39 -17.88 -28.99
N GLY A 194 -21.77 -18.94 -29.54
CA GLY A 194 -20.89 -18.84 -30.69
C GLY A 194 -21.55 -18.34 -31.98
N LEU A 195 -22.88 -18.41 -32.09
CA LEU A 195 -23.65 -17.92 -33.24
C LEU A 195 -23.84 -16.39 -33.23
N LEU A 196 -23.50 -15.71 -32.13
CA LEU A 196 -23.64 -14.27 -31.98
C LEU A 196 -22.46 -13.56 -32.66
N SER A 197 -22.58 -13.31 -33.96
CA SER A 197 -21.46 -12.89 -34.82
C SER A 197 -20.78 -11.58 -34.45
N SER A 198 -21.49 -10.63 -33.81
CA SER A 198 -20.91 -9.35 -33.36
C SER A 198 -20.52 -9.30 -31.89
N LEU A 199 -20.62 -10.43 -31.16
CA LEU A 199 -20.25 -10.49 -29.75
C LEU A 199 -18.75 -10.21 -29.59
N LYS A 200 -18.42 -9.20 -28.78
CA LYS A 200 -17.06 -8.74 -28.50
C LYS A 200 -16.63 -9.05 -27.07
N ASP A 201 -17.53 -8.93 -26.11
CA ASP A 201 -17.27 -9.14 -24.69
C ASP A 201 -18.26 -10.17 -24.14
N LEU A 202 -17.72 -11.31 -23.72
CA LEU A 202 -18.47 -12.39 -23.08
C LEU A 202 -17.91 -12.64 -21.68
N ALA A 203 -18.74 -12.44 -20.67
CA ALA A 203 -18.41 -12.76 -19.29
C ALA A 203 -19.41 -13.78 -18.71
N ILE A 204 -18.87 -14.88 -18.17
CA ILE A 204 -19.61 -15.94 -17.50
C ILE A 204 -19.05 -16.06 -16.09
N ILE A 205 -19.80 -15.57 -15.11
CA ILE A 205 -19.35 -15.35 -13.74
C ILE A 205 -20.31 -16.07 -12.79
N GLY A 206 -19.81 -16.91 -11.89
CA GLY A 206 -20.57 -17.50 -10.80
C GLY A 206 -21.62 -18.54 -11.21
N MET A 207 -21.48 -19.19 -12.37
CA MET A 207 -22.32 -20.33 -12.77
C MET A 207 -21.81 -21.63 -12.14
N LYS A 208 -22.10 -21.85 -10.85
CA LYS A 208 -21.50 -22.93 -10.05
C LYS A 208 -21.74 -24.34 -10.60
N ARG A 209 -22.93 -24.61 -11.14
CA ARG A 209 -23.34 -25.94 -11.65
C ARG A 209 -22.99 -26.21 -13.12
N LEU A 210 -22.33 -25.28 -13.79
CA LEU A 210 -21.90 -25.47 -15.18
C LEU A 210 -20.75 -26.46 -15.21
N LYS A 211 -20.97 -27.65 -15.79
CA LYS A 211 -19.96 -28.73 -15.79
C LYS A 211 -19.06 -28.74 -17.00
N THR A 212 -19.63 -28.61 -18.19
CA THR A 212 -18.88 -28.75 -19.44
C THR A 212 -19.23 -27.64 -20.43
N LEU A 213 -18.21 -27.15 -21.14
CA LEU A 213 -18.37 -26.33 -22.34
C LEU A 213 -18.18 -27.22 -23.56
N ALA A 214 -19.29 -27.71 -24.10
CA ALA A 214 -19.32 -28.62 -25.23
C ALA A 214 -19.64 -27.91 -26.56
N SER A 215 -19.76 -28.68 -27.64
CA SER A 215 -20.07 -28.18 -28.98
C SER A 215 -21.32 -27.27 -29.08
N GLU A 216 -22.28 -27.40 -28.16
CA GLU A 216 -23.47 -26.56 -28.09
C GLU A 216 -23.14 -25.07 -27.87
N PHE A 217 -22.12 -24.77 -27.07
CA PHE A 217 -21.66 -23.41 -26.76
C PHE A 217 -21.23 -22.65 -28.03
N TYR A 218 -20.62 -23.36 -28.97
CA TYR A 218 -20.14 -22.82 -30.24
C TYR A 218 -21.25 -22.72 -31.32
N GLY A 219 -22.37 -23.42 -31.12
CA GLY A 219 -23.37 -23.66 -32.17
C GLY A 219 -23.00 -24.86 -33.01
N ALA A 220 -23.80 -25.93 -32.91
CA ALA A 220 -23.54 -27.19 -33.60
C ALA A 220 -23.41 -26.99 -35.12
N GLY A 221 -22.26 -27.37 -35.69
CA GLY A 221 -21.97 -27.24 -37.12
C GLY A 221 -21.52 -25.85 -37.58
N CYS A 222 -21.34 -24.89 -36.66
CA CYS A 222 -20.80 -23.57 -36.99
C CYS A 222 -19.29 -23.67 -37.31
N LEU A 223 -18.90 -23.20 -38.50
CA LEU A 223 -17.49 -23.22 -38.94
C LEU A 223 -16.65 -22.08 -38.35
N ARG A 224 -17.29 -20.97 -37.96
CA ARG A 224 -16.63 -19.75 -37.46
C ARG A 224 -17.36 -19.17 -36.24
N PRO A 225 -17.44 -19.92 -35.13
CA PRO A 225 -18.02 -19.40 -33.90
C PRO A 225 -17.20 -18.22 -33.37
N PHE A 226 -17.87 -17.26 -32.71
CA PHE A 226 -17.20 -16.13 -32.04
C PHE A 226 -16.32 -15.27 -32.97
N GLN A 227 -16.82 -14.95 -34.18
CA GLN A 227 -16.07 -14.21 -35.21
C GLN A 227 -15.52 -12.83 -34.76
N SER A 228 -16.19 -12.18 -33.81
CA SER A 228 -15.84 -10.83 -33.33
C SER A 228 -15.36 -10.79 -31.88
N LEU A 229 -15.20 -11.93 -31.22
CA LEU A 229 -14.96 -11.96 -29.77
C LEU A 229 -13.55 -11.46 -29.45
N GLU A 230 -13.48 -10.42 -28.63
CA GLU A 230 -12.24 -9.74 -28.21
C GLU A 230 -11.91 -10.06 -26.74
N ILE A 231 -12.91 -10.19 -25.87
CA ILE A 231 -12.77 -10.43 -24.43
C ILE A 231 -13.61 -11.64 -24.03
N LEU A 232 -12.97 -12.62 -23.37
CA LEU A 232 -13.63 -13.80 -22.81
C LEU A 232 -13.25 -13.99 -21.35
N ARG A 233 -14.25 -13.98 -20.46
CA ARG A 233 -14.06 -14.12 -19.01
C ARG A 233 -14.89 -15.26 -18.43
N PHE A 234 -14.21 -16.16 -17.73
CA PHE A 234 -14.82 -17.21 -16.92
C PHE A 234 -14.40 -17.02 -15.47
N GLU A 235 -15.34 -16.76 -14.57
CA GLU A 235 -15.02 -16.54 -13.16
C GLU A 235 -15.94 -17.35 -12.24
N TYR A 236 -15.39 -17.91 -11.16
CA TYR A 236 -16.15 -18.61 -10.12
C TYR A 236 -17.02 -19.79 -10.62
N LEU A 237 -16.48 -20.60 -11.53
CA LEU A 237 -17.15 -21.80 -12.07
C LEU A 237 -16.67 -23.05 -11.32
N GLN A 238 -17.42 -23.43 -10.29
CA GLN A 238 -16.99 -24.43 -9.30
C GLN A 238 -17.00 -25.87 -9.84
N GLU A 239 -18.07 -26.28 -10.54
CA GLU A 239 -18.19 -27.64 -11.08
C GLU A 239 -17.67 -27.76 -12.53
N TRP A 240 -17.07 -26.71 -13.10
CA TRP A 240 -16.59 -26.73 -14.48
C TRP A 240 -15.34 -27.58 -14.59
N ASP A 241 -15.48 -28.78 -15.16
CA ASP A 241 -14.42 -29.79 -15.25
C ASP A 241 -13.82 -29.93 -16.65
N CYS A 242 -14.55 -29.56 -17.70
CA CYS A 242 -14.12 -29.80 -19.08
C CYS A 242 -14.42 -28.64 -20.02
N TRP A 243 -13.39 -28.23 -20.77
CA TRP A 243 -13.52 -27.34 -21.92
C TRP A 243 -13.22 -28.14 -23.21
N GLU A 244 -14.26 -28.47 -23.98
CA GLU A 244 -14.09 -29.15 -25.27
C GLU A 244 -13.70 -28.15 -26.35
N THR A 245 -12.42 -28.11 -26.72
CA THR A 245 -11.94 -27.29 -27.84
C THR A 245 -12.33 -27.92 -29.20
N THR A 246 -12.69 -27.10 -30.18
CA THR A 246 -13.11 -27.55 -31.53
C THR A 246 -11.97 -28.07 -32.41
N GLU A 247 -10.76 -28.17 -31.86
CA GLU A 247 -9.48 -28.40 -32.56
C GLU A 247 -9.37 -29.78 -33.21
N LYS A 248 -10.21 -30.73 -32.81
CA LYS A 248 -10.27 -32.06 -33.43
C LYS A 248 -10.96 -32.07 -34.81
N LYS A 249 -11.52 -30.95 -35.26
CA LYS A 249 -12.20 -30.82 -36.56
C LYS A 249 -11.37 -29.93 -37.49
N GLU A 250 -10.89 -30.51 -38.59
CA GLU A 250 -10.23 -29.76 -39.66
C GLU A 250 -11.14 -28.58 -40.09
N HIS A 251 -10.58 -27.36 -40.11
CA HIS A 251 -11.19 -26.12 -40.65
C HIS A 251 -12.13 -25.30 -39.74
N VAL A 252 -12.17 -25.51 -38.42
CA VAL A 252 -12.91 -24.61 -37.49
C VAL A 252 -11.99 -23.52 -36.92
N GLU A 253 -12.23 -22.27 -37.31
CA GLU A 253 -11.51 -21.09 -36.81
C GLU A 253 -12.27 -20.48 -35.62
N THR A 254 -11.88 -20.84 -34.40
CA THR A 254 -12.49 -20.34 -33.14
C THR A 254 -11.58 -19.27 -32.51
N PHE A 255 -12.16 -18.22 -31.91
CA PHE A 255 -11.43 -17.19 -31.14
C PHE A 255 -10.34 -16.43 -31.92
N SER A 256 -10.49 -16.27 -33.24
CA SER A 256 -9.49 -15.63 -34.11
C SER A 256 -9.22 -14.15 -33.81
N ARG A 257 -10.10 -13.48 -33.05
CA ARG A 257 -9.97 -12.07 -32.64
C ARG A 257 -9.77 -11.87 -31.14
N LEU A 258 -9.62 -12.94 -30.38
CA LEU A 258 -9.55 -12.87 -28.93
C LEU A 258 -8.26 -12.15 -28.50
N ARG A 259 -8.41 -11.10 -27.71
CA ARG A 259 -7.33 -10.28 -27.15
C ARG A 259 -7.12 -10.52 -25.66
N GLU A 260 -8.20 -10.72 -24.91
CA GLU A 260 -8.17 -10.97 -23.47
C GLU A 260 -8.86 -12.30 -23.15
N LEU A 261 -8.12 -13.22 -22.52
CA LEU A 261 -8.68 -14.43 -21.92
C LEU A 261 -8.44 -14.41 -20.41
N SER A 262 -9.52 -14.42 -19.63
CA SER A 262 -9.43 -14.49 -18.17
C SER A 262 -10.20 -15.68 -17.61
N ILE A 263 -9.53 -16.49 -16.79
CA ILE A 263 -10.13 -17.65 -16.10
C ILE A 263 -9.78 -17.58 -14.62
N LYS A 264 -10.78 -17.35 -13.75
CA LYS A 264 -10.55 -17.12 -12.33
C LYS A 264 -11.43 -18.01 -11.45
N ASN A 265 -10.85 -18.62 -10.43
CA ASN A 265 -11.54 -19.41 -9.41
C ASN A 265 -12.40 -20.53 -10.02
N CYS A 266 -11.79 -21.31 -10.92
CA CYS A 266 -12.38 -22.49 -11.56
C CYS A 266 -11.57 -23.74 -11.15
N PRO A 267 -11.80 -24.29 -9.94
CA PRO A 267 -10.88 -25.24 -9.32
C PRO A 267 -10.88 -26.63 -9.97
N GLU A 268 -12.03 -27.10 -10.46
CA GLU A 268 -12.21 -28.42 -11.06
C GLU A 268 -11.79 -28.49 -12.53
N LEU A 269 -11.41 -27.37 -13.15
CA LEU A 269 -11.15 -27.30 -14.57
C LEU A 269 -9.95 -28.18 -14.98
N LEU A 270 -10.24 -29.22 -15.76
CA LEU A 270 -9.26 -30.13 -16.35
C LEU A 270 -9.01 -29.80 -17.82
N GLY A 271 -7.84 -30.22 -18.31
CA GLY A 271 -7.50 -30.18 -19.72
C GLY A 271 -6.54 -29.07 -20.11
N LYS A 272 -6.56 -28.73 -21.41
CA LYS A 272 -5.72 -27.70 -22.03
C LYS A 272 -6.59 -26.52 -22.47
N LEU A 273 -5.97 -25.35 -22.56
CA LEU A 273 -6.57 -24.18 -23.21
C LEU A 273 -6.57 -24.37 -24.74
N PRO A 274 -7.34 -23.56 -25.48
CA PRO A 274 -7.23 -23.52 -26.93
C PRO A 274 -5.80 -23.22 -27.39
N ASP A 275 -5.28 -24.01 -28.31
CA ASP A 275 -3.90 -24.01 -28.81
C ASP A 275 -3.65 -22.92 -29.88
N HIS A 276 -4.69 -22.37 -30.50
CA HIS A 276 -4.59 -21.36 -31.56
C HIS A 276 -5.26 -20.02 -31.19
N LEU A 277 -4.48 -19.09 -30.63
CA LEU A 277 -4.94 -17.76 -30.21
C LEU A 277 -4.01 -16.65 -30.77
N PRO A 278 -4.11 -16.31 -32.07
CA PRO A 278 -3.10 -15.52 -32.77
C PRO A 278 -3.05 -14.03 -32.35
N LEU A 279 -4.15 -13.49 -31.82
CA LEU A 279 -4.27 -12.08 -31.44
C LEU A 279 -4.33 -11.85 -29.92
N LEU A 280 -4.02 -12.87 -29.12
CA LEU A 280 -4.11 -12.80 -27.66
C LEU A 280 -3.03 -11.88 -27.09
N GLU A 281 -3.46 -10.77 -26.49
CA GLU A 281 -2.60 -9.75 -25.87
C GLU A 281 -2.43 -10.02 -24.36
N GLU A 282 -3.48 -10.49 -23.70
CA GLU A 282 -3.53 -10.72 -22.26
C GLU A 282 -4.12 -12.10 -21.90
N LEU A 283 -3.40 -12.83 -21.05
CA LEU A 283 -3.85 -14.09 -20.47
C LEU A 283 -3.74 -14.03 -18.95
N ALA A 284 -4.88 -14.12 -18.26
CA ALA A 284 -4.97 -14.03 -16.80
C ALA A 284 -5.69 -15.25 -16.22
N ILE A 285 -4.95 -16.13 -15.54
CA ILE A 285 -5.47 -17.34 -14.89
C ILE A 285 -5.23 -17.23 -13.38
N SER A 286 -6.26 -17.43 -12.56
CA SER A 286 -6.09 -17.40 -11.10
C SER A 286 -6.95 -18.44 -10.39
N GLY A 287 -6.44 -19.17 -9.39
CA GLY A 287 -7.23 -20.09 -8.58
C GLY A 287 -7.84 -21.25 -9.37
N CYS A 288 -7.08 -21.83 -10.30
CA CYS A 288 -7.48 -22.95 -11.16
C CYS A 288 -6.60 -24.17 -10.87
N ALA A 289 -6.80 -24.77 -9.69
CA ALA A 289 -5.83 -25.69 -9.08
C ALA A 289 -5.52 -26.95 -9.90
N GLN A 290 -6.46 -27.47 -10.69
CA GLN A 290 -6.25 -28.65 -11.54
C GLN A 290 -5.79 -28.32 -12.96
N LEU A 291 -5.87 -27.04 -13.36
CA LEU A 291 -5.62 -26.62 -14.72
C LEU A 291 -4.15 -26.76 -15.08
N VAL A 292 -3.92 -27.35 -16.25
CA VAL A 292 -2.63 -27.44 -16.90
C VAL A 292 -2.61 -26.39 -18.00
N VAL A 293 -1.80 -25.36 -17.81
CA VAL A 293 -1.66 -24.30 -18.79
C VAL A 293 -0.64 -24.76 -19.83
N SER A 294 -1.14 -25.38 -20.91
CA SER A 294 -0.36 -25.69 -22.11
C SER A 294 -0.54 -24.57 -23.12
N LEU A 295 0.55 -23.93 -23.54
CA LEU A 295 0.51 -22.88 -24.56
C LEU A 295 1.35 -23.28 -25.77
N SER A 296 0.76 -23.09 -26.95
CA SER A 296 1.43 -23.06 -28.26
C SER A 296 1.40 -21.65 -28.82
N SER A 297 2.43 -21.29 -29.59
CA SER A 297 2.64 -20.02 -30.34
C SER A 297 1.64 -18.89 -30.05
N LEU A 298 2.01 -17.96 -29.15
CA LEU A 298 1.23 -16.76 -28.82
C LEU A 298 2.02 -15.49 -29.23
N PRO A 299 1.94 -15.04 -30.50
CA PRO A 299 2.90 -14.11 -31.06
C PRO A 299 2.78 -12.67 -30.53
N VAL A 300 1.56 -12.24 -30.19
CA VAL A 300 1.27 -10.87 -29.73
C VAL A 300 1.04 -10.76 -28.22
N LEU A 301 1.25 -11.84 -27.46
CA LEU A 301 1.04 -11.84 -26.01
C LEU A 301 1.97 -10.83 -25.34
N CYS A 302 1.40 -9.83 -24.69
CA CYS A 302 2.12 -8.77 -23.98
C CYS A 302 2.15 -9.04 -22.47
N LYS A 303 1.05 -9.55 -21.92
CA LYS A 303 0.86 -9.73 -20.47
C LYS A 303 0.44 -11.16 -20.14
N PHE A 304 1.19 -11.80 -19.25
CA PHE A 304 0.93 -13.16 -18.79
C PHE A 304 0.86 -13.21 -17.26
N GLU A 305 -0.32 -13.49 -16.71
CA GLU A 305 -0.56 -13.61 -15.27
C GLU A 305 -1.15 -14.99 -14.96
N VAL A 306 -0.45 -15.83 -14.21
CA VAL A 306 -0.94 -17.14 -13.78
C VAL A 306 -0.71 -17.33 -12.29
N MET A 307 -1.80 -17.57 -11.54
CA MET A 307 -1.79 -17.71 -10.09
C MET A 307 -2.55 -18.96 -9.66
N GLY A 308 -1.95 -19.86 -8.88
CA GLY A 308 -2.66 -21.02 -8.32
C GLY A 308 -3.15 -22.02 -9.39
N CYS A 309 -2.24 -22.52 -10.22
CA CYS A 309 -2.50 -23.58 -11.19
C CYS A 309 -1.62 -24.81 -10.94
N LYS A 310 -2.03 -25.97 -11.46
CA LYS A 310 -1.28 -27.22 -11.30
C LYS A 310 0.12 -27.14 -11.90
N ARG A 311 0.18 -26.75 -13.18
CA ARG A 311 1.35 -26.93 -14.03
C ARG A 311 1.32 -25.98 -15.21
N ILE A 312 2.47 -25.41 -15.55
CA ILE A 312 2.65 -24.65 -16.81
C ILE A 312 3.59 -25.42 -17.74
N VAL A 313 3.16 -25.60 -19.00
CA VAL A 313 3.96 -26.23 -20.06
C VAL A 313 4.02 -25.30 -21.27
N TRP A 314 5.24 -25.00 -21.72
CA TRP A 314 5.50 -24.17 -22.88
C TRP A 314 6.19 -24.98 -23.98
N SER A 315 5.62 -24.98 -25.18
CA SER A 315 6.08 -25.83 -26.29
C SER A 315 7.13 -25.13 -27.18
N SER A 316 7.03 -23.81 -27.34
CA SER A 316 8.00 -22.94 -28.04
C SER A 316 7.84 -21.46 -27.62
N PRO A 317 8.69 -20.92 -26.73
CA PRO A 317 8.70 -19.50 -26.37
C PRO A 317 9.11 -18.57 -27.52
N SER A 318 9.80 -19.12 -28.53
CA SER A 318 10.45 -18.39 -29.63
C SER A 318 9.51 -17.44 -30.38
N ASP A 319 8.21 -17.75 -30.36
CA ASP A 319 7.19 -16.99 -31.10
C ASP A 319 6.63 -15.82 -30.29
N SER A 320 6.77 -15.80 -28.96
CA SER A 320 6.24 -14.75 -28.06
C SER A 320 7.08 -13.47 -28.11
N GLN A 321 7.03 -12.83 -29.27
CA GLN A 321 7.81 -11.64 -29.60
C GLN A 321 7.34 -10.37 -28.89
N SER A 322 6.22 -10.39 -28.17
CA SER A 322 5.66 -9.16 -27.58
C SER A 322 5.62 -9.18 -26.05
N LEU A 323 6.01 -10.29 -25.40
CA LEU A 323 5.79 -10.48 -23.97
C LEU A 323 6.74 -9.60 -23.16
N ASN A 324 6.18 -8.62 -22.44
CA ASN A 324 6.94 -7.65 -21.64
C ASN A 324 6.88 -7.96 -20.14
N SER A 325 5.75 -8.52 -19.68
CA SER A 325 5.44 -8.69 -18.27
C SER A 325 4.89 -10.08 -17.99
N MET A 326 5.49 -10.73 -17.00
CA MET A 326 5.13 -12.07 -16.57
C MET A 326 4.98 -12.11 -15.05
N SER A 327 3.85 -12.62 -14.56
CA SER A 327 3.62 -12.88 -13.14
C SER A 327 3.16 -14.32 -12.93
N LEU A 328 3.91 -15.06 -12.12
CA LEU A 328 3.71 -16.47 -11.81
C LEU A 328 3.55 -16.61 -10.30
N SER A 329 2.42 -17.12 -9.83
CA SER A 329 2.19 -17.24 -8.38
C SER A 329 1.60 -18.60 -7.98
N ASN A 330 2.01 -19.15 -6.85
CA ASN A 330 1.44 -20.38 -6.26
C ASN A 330 1.32 -21.54 -7.27
N ILE A 331 2.34 -21.74 -8.11
CA ILE A 331 2.34 -22.82 -9.11
C ILE A 331 2.94 -24.08 -8.49
N SER A 332 2.19 -25.20 -8.54
CA SER A 332 2.66 -26.46 -7.94
C SER A 332 3.83 -27.07 -8.71
N GLU A 333 3.76 -27.10 -10.04
CA GLU A 333 4.83 -27.63 -10.90
C GLU A 333 5.23 -26.61 -11.98
N LEU A 334 6.32 -25.87 -11.74
CA LEU A 334 7.04 -25.13 -12.78
C LEU A 334 7.88 -26.12 -13.60
N GLY A 335 7.35 -26.61 -14.72
CA GLY A 335 8.05 -27.51 -15.64
C GLY A 335 9.26 -26.86 -16.35
N ASN A 336 9.74 -27.42 -17.46
CA ASN A 336 10.86 -26.88 -18.27
C ASN A 336 10.52 -25.56 -19.01
N TRP A 337 9.99 -24.54 -18.33
CA TRP A 337 9.62 -23.24 -18.89
C TRP A 337 10.83 -22.39 -19.34
N SER A 338 12.03 -22.73 -18.84
CA SER A 338 13.26 -21.93 -18.99
C SER A 338 14.15 -22.33 -20.18
N VAL A 339 14.01 -23.54 -20.72
CA VAL A 339 14.98 -24.15 -21.67
C VAL A 339 15.05 -23.40 -23.02
N GLN A 340 14.01 -22.66 -23.40
CA GLN A 340 13.92 -22.01 -24.71
C GLN A 340 13.84 -20.46 -24.66
N GLY A 341 13.89 -19.86 -23.46
CA GLY A 341 14.23 -18.44 -23.19
C GLY A 341 13.35 -17.33 -23.77
N PHE A 342 12.70 -16.56 -22.91
CA PHE A 342 11.96 -15.34 -23.28
C PHE A 342 12.90 -14.17 -23.58
N GLN A 343 12.92 -13.64 -24.80
CA GLN A 343 13.91 -12.62 -25.19
C GLN A 343 13.55 -11.20 -24.76
N ARG A 344 12.25 -10.86 -24.73
CA ARG A 344 11.74 -9.48 -24.57
C ARG A 344 11.08 -9.18 -23.23
N VAL A 345 10.95 -10.18 -22.35
CA VAL A 345 10.38 -9.98 -21.02
C VAL A 345 11.25 -8.99 -20.25
N GLU A 346 10.68 -7.87 -19.85
CA GLU A 346 11.34 -6.81 -19.09
C GLU A 346 11.05 -6.95 -17.59
N SER A 347 9.90 -7.49 -17.21
CA SER A 347 9.47 -7.67 -15.82
C SER A 347 8.99 -9.09 -15.55
N LEU A 348 9.57 -9.74 -14.56
CA LEU A 348 9.22 -11.09 -14.11
C LEU A 348 8.95 -11.09 -12.60
N LYS A 349 7.75 -11.49 -12.19
CA LYS A 349 7.38 -11.76 -10.80
C LYS A 349 7.12 -13.25 -10.60
N ILE A 350 7.75 -13.84 -9.58
CA ILE A 350 7.50 -15.20 -9.10
C ILE A 350 7.13 -15.11 -7.61
N ASP A 351 6.02 -15.72 -7.20
CA ASP A 351 5.46 -15.53 -5.85
C ASP A 351 4.87 -16.83 -5.29
N GLY A 352 5.22 -17.26 -4.08
CA GLY A 352 4.54 -18.41 -3.43
C GLY A 352 4.77 -19.78 -4.09
N CYS A 353 5.79 -19.93 -4.93
CA CYS A 353 6.10 -21.20 -5.60
C CYS A 353 6.93 -22.11 -4.67
N GLU A 354 6.26 -22.90 -3.83
CA GLU A 354 6.91 -23.71 -2.78
C GLU A 354 7.84 -24.80 -3.33
N GLU A 355 7.49 -25.47 -4.41
CA GLU A 355 8.30 -26.55 -5.03
C GLU A 355 9.48 -26.02 -5.87
N LEU A 356 9.64 -24.69 -5.96
CA LEU A 356 10.70 -24.08 -6.75
C LEU A 356 12.07 -24.23 -6.07
N LEU A 357 12.80 -25.28 -6.44
CA LEU A 357 14.17 -25.52 -5.98
C LEU A 357 15.20 -24.65 -6.72
N HIS A 358 14.99 -24.46 -8.04
CA HIS A 358 15.91 -23.77 -8.96
C HIS A 358 15.12 -22.91 -9.95
N LEU A 359 15.55 -21.65 -10.16
CA LEU A 359 14.88 -20.72 -11.11
C LEU A 359 14.93 -21.20 -12.57
N TRP A 360 16.05 -21.81 -12.98
CA TRP A 360 16.24 -22.36 -14.33
C TRP A 360 16.71 -23.81 -14.21
N GLN A 361 15.89 -24.76 -14.67
CA GLN A 361 16.22 -26.19 -14.66
C GLN A 361 17.34 -26.46 -15.68
N ASN A 362 18.51 -26.90 -15.19
CA ASN A 362 19.58 -27.43 -16.02
C ASN A 362 19.66 -28.94 -15.82
N GLU A 363 18.97 -29.72 -16.65
CA GLU A 363 19.37 -31.10 -16.89
C GLU A 363 20.54 -31.10 -17.88
N ILE A 364 21.75 -30.70 -17.44
CA ILE A 364 22.97 -30.97 -18.21
C ILE A 364 24.06 -31.46 -17.27
N SER A 365 24.32 -32.76 -17.38
CA SER A 365 25.46 -33.49 -16.84
C SER A 365 26.75 -32.65 -16.87
N ARG A 366 27.51 -32.69 -15.78
CA ARG A 366 28.79 -31.99 -15.53
C ARG A 366 29.92 -32.19 -16.56
N GLU A 367 29.68 -32.79 -17.72
CA GLU A 367 30.73 -33.13 -18.70
C GLU A 367 30.70 -32.32 -20.01
N LYS A 368 29.66 -31.51 -20.28
CA LYS A 368 29.67 -30.53 -21.38
C LYS A 368 28.92 -29.27 -20.96
N ALA A 369 29.64 -28.19 -20.65
CA ALA A 369 29.03 -26.89 -20.42
C ALA A 369 28.15 -26.50 -21.63
N PRO A 370 26.86 -26.18 -21.46
CA PRO A 370 26.04 -25.73 -22.58
C PRO A 370 26.60 -24.41 -23.13
N LYS A 371 26.55 -24.27 -24.45
CA LYS A 371 26.60 -22.98 -25.13
C LYS A 371 25.55 -22.07 -24.47
N GLU A 372 26.00 -20.98 -23.87
CA GLU A 372 25.26 -19.78 -23.43
C GLU A 372 23.72 -19.88 -23.55
N LEU A 373 23.03 -20.18 -22.45
CA LEU A 373 21.57 -20.02 -22.37
C LEU A 373 21.24 -18.53 -22.50
N ARG A 374 20.74 -18.12 -23.68
CA ARG A 374 20.35 -16.74 -24.01
C ARG A 374 18.94 -16.38 -23.50
N ALA A 375 18.52 -16.86 -22.34
CA ALA A 375 17.17 -16.57 -21.81
C ALA A 375 17.12 -15.19 -21.11
N PHE A 376 16.01 -14.46 -21.22
CA PHE A 376 15.74 -13.22 -20.47
C PHE A 376 16.73 -12.06 -20.72
N ASN A 377 17.21 -11.91 -21.96
CA ASN A 377 18.17 -10.86 -22.32
C ASN A 377 17.69 -9.42 -22.06
N SER A 378 16.37 -9.18 -22.09
CA SER A 378 15.77 -7.86 -21.88
C SER A 378 15.26 -7.61 -20.45
N LEU A 379 15.49 -8.55 -19.53
CA LEU A 379 14.90 -8.47 -18.19
C LEU A 379 15.55 -7.35 -17.38
N LYS A 380 14.72 -6.40 -16.93
CA LYS A 380 15.10 -5.24 -16.12
C LYS A 380 14.71 -5.45 -14.66
N ASN A 381 13.54 -6.04 -14.42
CA ASN A 381 12.97 -6.21 -13.08
C ASN A 381 12.71 -7.69 -12.78
N LEU A 382 13.31 -8.20 -11.71
CA LEU A 382 13.08 -9.55 -11.21
C LEU A 382 12.62 -9.49 -9.76
N CYS A 383 11.41 -9.96 -9.50
CA CYS A 383 10.84 -10.04 -8.16
C CYS A 383 10.52 -11.50 -7.82
N ILE A 384 11.09 -12.00 -6.73
CA ILE A 384 10.85 -13.35 -6.21
C ILE A 384 10.39 -13.21 -4.76
N GLU A 385 9.17 -13.65 -4.47
CA GLU A 385 8.56 -13.56 -3.16
C GLU A 385 8.07 -14.96 -2.71
N ASP A 386 8.15 -15.24 -1.41
CA ASP A 386 7.53 -16.42 -0.79
C ASP A 386 7.87 -17.77 -1.45
N CYS A 387 9.12 -17.94 -1.91
CA CYS A 387 9.63 -19.20 -2.48
C CYS A 387 10.58 -19.89 -1.47
N PRO A 388 10.07 -20.65 -0.48
CA PRO A 388 10.84 -21.10 0.69
C PRO A 388 11.94 -22.10 0.37
N ASN A 389 11.75 -22.98 -0.61
CA ASN A 389 12.70 -24.04 -0.98
C ASN A 389 13.73 -23.61 -2.04
N LEU A 390 13.74 -22.34 -2.44
CA LEU A 390 14.69 -21.84 -3.42
C LEU A 390 16.11 -21.81 -2.83
N VAL A 391 16.98 -22.73 -3.27
CA VAL A 391 18.32 -22.90 -2.70
C VAL A 391 19.40 -22.15 -3.48
N LEU A 392 19.35 -22.20 -4.82
CA LEU A 392 20.42 -21.70 -5.69
C LEU A 392 19.90 -20.88 -6.86
N PHE A 393 20.54 -19.73 -7.07
CA PHE A 393 20.53 -19.05 -8.36
C PHE A 393 21.57 -19.73 -9.28
N PRO A 394 21.23 -20.08 -10.54
CA PRO A 394 22.18 -20.70 -11.45
C PRO A 394 23.36 -19.78 -11.78
N GLU A 395 24.59 -20.31 -11.75
CA GLU A 395 25.82 -19.56 -12.06
C GLU A 395 25.90 -19.12 -13.54
N ILE A 396 25.07 -19.67 -14.44
CA ILE A 396 25.22 -19.61 -15.91
C ILE A 396 24.08 -18.88 -16.62
N CYS A 397 23.38 -17.96 -15.97
CA CYS A 397 22.37 -17.15 -16.63
C CYS A 397 22.57 -15.71 -16.20
N PHE A 398 23.31 -14.99 -17.03
CA PHE A 398 23.61 -13.60 -16.79
C PHE A 398 22.45 -12.79 -17.37
N LEU A 399 21.73 -12.04 -16.53
CA LEU A 399 20.65 -11.12 -16.91
C LEU A 399 21.29 -9.74 -17.14
N PRO A 400 21.72 -9.42 -18.38
CA PRO A 400 22.65 -8.32 -18.59
C PRO A 400 22.04 -6.95 -18.32
N LEU A 401 20.73 -6.81 -18.53
CA LEU A 401 20.01 -5.54 -18.41
C LEU A 401 19.26 -5.39 -17.08
N LEU A 402 19.48 -6.29 -16.11
CA LEU A 402 18.75 -6.27 -14.84
C LEU A 402 19.11 -5.00 -14.04
N THR A 403 18.11 -4.17 -13.77
CA THR A 403 18.20 -2.92 -13.00
C THR A 403 17.70 -3.07 -11.57
N GLU A 404 16.70 -3.94 -11.35
CA GLU A 404 16.07 -4.14 -10.05
C GLU A 404 15.93 -5.63 -9.72
N LEU A 405 16.38 -6.02 -8.53
CA LEU A 405 16.25 -7.36 -7.99
C LEU A 405 15.63 -7.32 -6.58
N THR A 406 14.47 -7.93 -6.43
CA THR A 406 13.76 -8.07 -5.15
C THR A 406 13.62 -9.55 -4.80
N ILE A 407 14.07 -9.95 -3.61
CA ILE A 407 13.95 -11.32 -3.10
C ILE A 407 13.39 -11.28 -1.69
N LYS A 408 12.19 -11.79 -1.49
CA LYS A 408 11.52 -11.81 -0.19
C LYS A 408 11.13 -13.22 0.24
N ASN A 409 11.32 -13.53 1.53
CA ASN A 409 10.86 -14.76 2.19
C ASN A 409 11.33 -16.07 1.51
N CYS A 410 12.50 -16.06 0.87
CA CYS A 410 13.18 -17.24 0.33
C CYS A 410 14.09 -17.86 1.40
N TYR A 411 13.51 -18.67 2.28
CA TYR A 411 14.19 -19.13 3.50
C TYR A 411 15.38 -20.05 3.27
N ALA A 412 15.39 -20.85 2.19
CA ALA A 412 16.51 -21.76 1.86
C ALA A 412 17.66 -21.08 1.11
N LEU A 413 17.50 -19.82 0.67
CA LEU A 413 18.51 -19.13 -0.13
C LEU A 413 19.76 -18.85 0.70
N MET A 414 20.88 -19.48 0.33
CA MET A 414 22.13 -19.40 1.10
C MET A 414 23.04 -18.23 0.68
N SER A 415 23.03 -17.87 -0.60
CA SER A 415 23.85 -16.80 -1.20
C SER A 415 23.30 -16.34 -2.56
N LEU A 416 23.63 -15.11 -2.97
CA LEU A 416 23.43 -14.65 -4.35
C LEU A 416 24.54 -15.16 -5.28
N PRO A 417 24.29 -15.28 -6.60
CA PRO A 417 25.26 -15.83 -7.54
C PRO A 417 26.43 -14.86 -7.79
N GLU A 418 27.66 -15.38 -7.86
CA GLU A 418 28.90 -14.61 -8.16
C GLU A 418 28.84 -13.91 -9.53
N GLY A 419 27.95 -14.33 -10.44
CA GLY A 419 27.76 -13.67 -11.74
C GLY A 419 27.27 -12.22 -11.65
N ILE A 420 26.44 -11.89 -10.64
CA ILE A 420 25.96 -10.51 -10.40
C ILE A 420 27.13 -9.54 -10.15
N LYS A 421 28.22 -10.04 -9.57
CA LYS A 421 29.41 -9.26 -9.19
C LYS A 421 30.32 -8.87 -10.36
N GLN A 422 30.51 -9.74 -11.36
CA GLN A 422 31.55 -9.54 -12.38
C GLN A 422 31.05 -8.99 -13.73
N LYS A 423 29.76 -9.16 -14.03
CA LYS A 423 29.23 -8.84 -15.37
C LYS A 423 28.02 -7.89 -15.35
N ASN A 424 27.41 -7.62 -14.19
CA ASN A 424 26.24 -6.71 -14.13
C ASN A 424 26.67 -5.28 -13.89
N VAL A 425 26.52 -4.48 -14.93
CA VAL A 425 26.84 -3.05 -14.94
C VAL A 425 25.59 -2.16 -14.86
N HIS A 426 24.41 -2.76 -14.72
CA HIS A 426 23.12 -2.07 -14.78
C HIS A 426 22.27 -2.20 -13.50
N LEU A 427 22.58 -3.12 -12.58
CA LEU A 427 21.82 -3.31 -11.35
C LEU A 427 21.94 -2.06 -10.47
N GLU A 428 20.82 -1.36 -10.26
CA GLU A 428 20.74 -0.12 -9.49
C GLU A 428 20.11 -0.34 -8.11
N SER A 429 19.20 -1.30 -7.96
CA SER A 429 18.47 -1.58 -6.72
C SER A 429 18.48 -3.07 -6.37
N LEU A 430 18.83 -3.37 -5.13
CA LEU A 430 18.79 -4.72 -4.55
C LEU A 430 18.02 -4.72 -3.23
N GLU A 431 16.91 -5.44 -3.18
CA GLU A 431 16.09 -5.64 -1.98
C GLU A 431 16.07 -7.11 -1.57
N ILE A 432 16.44 -7.38 -0.31
CA ILE A 432 16.45 -8.70 0.31
C ILE A 432 15.69 -8.61 1.63
N ASN A 433 14.61 -9.36 1.78
CA ASN A 433 13.76 -9.31 2.98
C ASN A 433 13.38 -10.72 3.45
N GLY A 434 13.54 -11.06 4.73
CA GLY A 434 13.04 -12.34 5.26
C GLY A 434 13.78 -13.57 4.76
N ASN A 435 15.00 -13.43 4.21
CA ASN A 435 15.82 -14.56 3.75
C ASN A 435 16.67 -15.09 4.91
N HIS A 436 16.17 -16.12 5.61
CA HIS A 436 16.72 -16.55 6.89
C HIS A 436 18.03 -17.36 6.79
N SER A 437 18.23 -18.12 5.70
CA SER A 437 19.48 -18.89 5.52
C SER A 437 20.63 -18.09 4.92
N LEU A 438 20.38 -16.86 4.49
CA LEU A 438 21.39 -16.00 3.89
C LEU A 438 22.46 -15.64 4.92
N SER A 439 23.69 -16.10 4.69
CA SER A 439 24.82 -15.88 5.61
C SER A 439 25.65 -14.63 5.27
N PHE A 440 25.73 -14.32 3.97
CA PHE A 440 26.35 -13.12 3.38
C PHE A 440 25.59 -12.76 2.09
N VAL A 441 25.65 -11.49 1.65
CA VAL A 441 24.96 -11.05 0.41
C VAL A 441 25.81 -11.41 -0.82
N THR A 442 27.09 -11.02 -0.85
CA THR A 442 28.06 -11.44 -1.88
C THR A 442 29.44 -11.69 -1.26
N ARG A 443 30.26 -12.58 -1.84
CA ARG A 443 31.68 -12.68 -1.49
C ARG A 443 32.46 -11.61 -2.24
N GLY A 444 33.33 -10.86 -1.55
CA GLY A 444 34.22 -9.87 -2.15
C GLY A 444 33.62 -8.47 -2.30
N GLN A 445 32.89 -8.19 -3.37
CA GLN A 445 32.44 -6.82 -3.74
C GLN A 445 30.98 -6.81 -4.22
N LEU A 446 30.32 -5.64 -4.09
CA LEU A 446 29.00 -5.36 -4.69
C LEU A 446 29.13 -5.00 -6.18
N PRO A 447 28.04 -5.12 -6.97
CA PRO A 447 27.98 -4.55 -8.31
C PRO A 447 28.28 -3.06 -8.28
N SER A 448 29.16 -2.60 -9.18
CA SER A 448 29.60 -1.21 -9.20
C SER A 448 28.44 -0.23 -9.41
N SER A 449 27.46 -0.59 -10.26
CA SER A 449 26.27 0.20 -10.61
C SER A 449 25.23 0.35 -9.49
N LEU A 450 25.35 -0.40 -8.39
CA LEU A 450 24.33 -0.45 -7.36
C LEU A 450 24.21 0.90 -6.64
N LYS A 451 23.02 1.50 -6.65
CA LYS A 451 22.70 2.77 -5.98
C LYS A 451 21.95 2.55 -4.67
N GLN A 452 21.15 1.50 -4.56
CA GLN A 452 20.32 1.22 -3.39
C GLN A 452 20.46 -0.23 -2.92
N LEU A 453 20.67 -0.41 -1.62
CA LEU A 453 20.72 -1.71 -0.96
C LEU A 453 19.80 -1.73 0.25
N TRP A 454 18.81 -2.62 0.22
CA TRP A 454 17.85 -2.82 1.30
C TRP A 454 17.93 -4.25 1.82
N LEU A 455 18.25 -4.40 3.10
CA LEU A 455 18.34 -5.69 3.80
C LEU A 455 17.39 -5.67 4.99
N ALA A 456 16.45 -6.60 5.05
CA ALA A 456 15.52 -6.69 6.16
C ALA A 456 15.31 -8.13 6.63
N LYS A 457 15.16 -8.35 7.94
CA LYS A 457 14.75 -9.64 8.52
C LYS A 457 15.61 -10.84 8.08
N CYS A 458 16.91 -10.65 7.85
CA CYS A 458 17.83 -11.75 7.50
C CYS A 458 18.43 -12.36 8.78
N GLU A 459 17.95 -13.53 9.19
CA GLU A 459 18.27 -14.11 10.51
C GLU A 459 19.71 -14.58 10.67
N LYS A 460 20.28 -15.29 9.69
CA LYS A 460 21.66 -15.82 9.73
C LYS A 460 22.70 -14.89 9.10
N LEU A 461 22.30 -13.70 8.64
CA LEU A 461 23.22 -12.76 8.01
C LEU A 461 24.22 -12.25 9.05
N GLN A 462 25.48 -12.68 8.93
CA GLN A 462 26.55 -12.31 9.87
C GLN A 462 27.28 -11.04 9.43
N CYS A 463 27.53 -10.93 8.12
CA CYS A 463 28.19 -9.80 7.47
C CYS A 463 27.54 -9.58 6.10
N VAL A 464 27.54 -8.34 5.61
CA VAL A 464 26.98 -8.06 4.27
C VAL A 464 27.94 -8.53 3.16
N PHE A 465 29.25 -8.35 3.34
CA PHE A 465 30.30 -8.84 2.43
C PHE A 465 31.45 -9.48 3.22
N THR A 466 32.01 -10.58 2.71
CA THR A 466 33.17 -11.27 3.28
C THR A 466 34.33 -11.37 2.27
N ASP A 467 35.57 -11.29 2.73
CA ASP A 467 36.73 -11.67 1.91
C ASP A 467 36.81 -13.20 1.80
N ALA A 468 37.28 -13.69 0.66
CA ALA A 468 37.38 -15.12 0.40
C ALA A 468 38.40 -15.80 1.33
N ASP A 469 38.03 -17.00 1.80
CA ASP A 469 38.83 -18.07 2.42
C ASP A 469 39.32 -17.96 3.87
N GLU A 470 38.41 -17.70 4.82
CA GLU A 470 38.62 -18.15 6.22
C GLU A 470 37.48 -19.02 6.73
N ILE A 471 37.08 -20.06 6.00
CA ILE A 471 36.43 -21.22 6.62
C ILE A 471 37.01 -22.49 5.96
N HIS A 472 37.92 -23.14 6.70
CA HIS A 472 38.63 -24.40 6.41
C HIS A 472 39.91 -24.30 5.57
N THR A 473 41.05 -24.17 6.23
CA THR A 473 42.13 -25.18 6.20
C THR A 473 43.25 -24.78 7.17
N SER A 474 43.47 -25.61 8.19
CA SER A 474 44.74 -25.65 8.90
C SER A 474 45.82 -26.12 7.94
N SER A 475 46.53 -25.21 7.28
CA SER A 475 47.85 -25.46 6.68
C SER A 475 48.50 -24.16 6.23
N ASN A 476 49.69 -23.92 6.76
CA ASN A 476 50.63 -22.90 6.30
C ASN A 476 50.81 -22.95 4.78
N SER A 477 50.39 -21.90 4.08
CA SER A 477 51.08 -21.48 2.87
C SER A 477 50.99 -19.97 2.74
N VAL A 478 52.16 -19.33 2.64
CA VAL A 478 52.30 -17.91 2.35
C VAL A 478 51.90 -17.71 0.89
N ILE A 479 50.65 -17.34 0.65
CA ILE A 479 50.16 -16.93 -0.67
C ILE A 479 49.97 -15.41 -0.64
N HIS A 480 50.56 -14.77 -1.64
CA HIS A 480 50.56 -13.32 -1.84
C HIS A 480 49.16 -12.72 -1.63
N LYS A 481 49.06 -11.79 -0.65
CA LYS A 481 47.95 -10.83 -0.54
C LYS A 481 47.98 -9.92 -1.77
N GLU A 482 47.36 -10.33 -2.87
CA GLU A 482 47.05 -9.40 -3.95
C GLU A 482 46.10 -8.34 -3.41
N LYS A 483 46.58 -7.09 -3.33
CA LYS A 483 45.75 -5.91 -3.09
C LYS A 483 44.75 -5.80 -4.24
N ILE A 484 43.54 -6.34 -4.04
CA ILE A 484 42.40 -6.01 -4.90
C ILE A 484 42.10 -4.52 -4.62
N ASN A 485 42.57 -3.65 -5.51
CA ASN A 485 42.21 -2.23 -5.50
C ASN A 485 40.68 -2.13 -5.55
N GLY A 486 40.09 -1.53 -4.52
CA GLY A 486 38.64 -1.44 -4.33
C GLY A 486 37.99 -0.71 -5.50
N VAL A 487 37.11 -1.40 -6.22
CA VAL A 487 36.17 -0.73 -7.12
C VAL A 487 35.10 -0.08 -6.24
N ASN A 488 35.04 1.24 -6.29
CA ASN A 488 34.04 2.04 -5.58
C ASN A 488 32.65 1.72 -6.11
N THR A 489 31.70 1.45 -5.22
CA THR A 489 30.29 1.30 -5.57
C THR A 489 29.62 2.66 -5.68
N PHE A 490 28.65 2.80 -6.58
CA PHE A 490 27.77 3.98 -6.68
C PHE A 490 26.66 4.00 -5.61
N LEU A 491 26.84 3.28 -4.49
CA LEU A 491 25.81 3.09 -3.49
C LEU A 491 25.50 4.42 -2.81
N GLU A 492 24.28 4.93 -2.96
CA GLU A 492 23.80 6.18 -2.36
C GLU A 492 22.98 5.94 -1.10
N ARG A 493 22.23 4.82 -1.05
CA ARG A 493 21.33 4.48 0.05
C ARG A 493 21.54 3.05 0.53
N TRP A 494 21.78 2.91 1.84
CA TRP A 494 21.89 1.61 2.49
C TRP A 494 20.98 1.54 3.69
N THR A 495 20.06 0.57 3.67
CA THR A 495 19.09 0.31 4.74
C THR A 495 19.23 -1.12 5.25
N VAL A 496 19.36 -1.29 6.58
CA VAL A 496 19.44 -2.58 7.26
C VAL A 496 18.45 -2.61 8.42
N ILE A 497 17.50 -3.55 8.41
CA ILE A 497 16.40 -3.60 9.38
C ILE A 497 16.22 -5.00 9.96
N SER A 498 16.22 -5.15 11.28
CA SER A 498 15.90 -6.40 11.96
C SER A 498 16.78 -7.59 11.52
N CYS A 499 18.09 -7.39 11.40
CA CYS A 499 19.05 -8.47 11.10
C CYS A 499 19.79 -8.88 12.40
N PRO A 500 19.32 -9.91 13.14
CA PRO A 500 19.78 -10.20 14.50
C PRO A 500 21.16 -10.84 14.58
N SER A 501 21.65 -11.50 13.52
CA SER A 501 22.98 -12.11 13.52
C SER A 501 24.09 -11.17 13.03
N LEU A 502 23.73 -9.99 12.53
CA LEU A 502 24.68 -9.07 11.92
C LEU A 502 25.62 -8.50 12.98
N THR A 503 26.92 -8.76 12.85
CA THR A 503 27.94 -8.27 13.78
C THR A 503 28.61 -6.98 13.30
N CYS A 504 28.77 -6.82 11.98
CA CYS A 504 29.28 -5.60 11.35
C CYS A 504 28.77 -5.48 9.90
N LEU A 505 28.86 -4.28 9.31
CA LEU A 505 28.51 -4.06 7.89
C LEU A 505 29.59 -4.56 6.93
N SER A 506 30.86 -4.49 7.35
CA SER A 506 32.02 -4.97 6.58
C SER A 506 33.13 -5.41 7.54
N THR A 507 33.86 -6.46 7.15
CA THR A 507 35.10 -6.89 7.82
C THR A 507 36.33 -6.09 7.35
N ARG A 508 36.20 -5.20 6.35
CA ARG A 508 37.29 -4.36 5.85
C ARG A 508 37.41 -3.05 6.63
N ASP A 509 38.60 -2.46 6.59
CA ASP A 509 38.90 -1.15 7.19
C ASP A 509 38.12 0.03 6.56
N GLN A 510 37.59 -0.14 5.34
CA GLN A 510 36.82 0.89 4.64
C GLN A 510 35.59 0.28 3.99
N LEU A 511 34.45 0.96 4.12
CA LEU A 511 33.21 0.60 3.42
C LEU A 511 33.37 0.91 1.92
N PRO A 512 33.10 -0.03 1.00
CA PRO A 512 33.30 0.15 -0.44
C PRO A 512 32.26 1.07 -1.11
N ALA A 513 31.74 2.06 -0.39
CA ALA A 513 30.60 2.90 -0.78
C ALA A 513 30.95 4.39 -0.71
N THR A 514 31.82 4.84 -1.61
CA THR A 514 32.35 6.22 -1.60
C THR A 514 31.31 7.30 -1.91
N LEU A 515 30.11 6.92 -2.34
CA LEU A 515 29.00 7.83 -2.65
C LEU A 515 27.80 7.69 -1.71
N LEU A 516 27.94 6.94 -0.61
CA LEU A 516 26.87 6.68 0.34
C LEU A 516 26.40 7.99 0.98
N ARG A 517 25.14 8.36 0.76
CA ARG A 517 24.52 9.56 1.34
C ARG A 517 23.69 9.24 2.57
N TYR A 518 23.00 8.10 2.55
CA TYR A 518 22.06 7.69 3.59
C TYR A 518 22.38 6.29 4.13
N LEU A 519 22.61 6.21 5.45
CA LEU A 519 22.80 4.96 6.16
C LEU A 519 21.76 4.83 7.29
N TYR A 520 20.89 3.84 7.18
CA TYR A 520 19.86 3.56 8.18
C TYR A 520 19.95 2.12 8.68
N ILE A 521 20.07 1.98 10.00
CA ILE A 521 20.21 0.70 10.69
C ILE A 521 19.17 0.65 11.80
N ASN A 522 18.33 -0.37 11.81
CA ASN A 522 17.28 -0.51 12.81
C ASN A 522 17.20 -1.95 13.33
N ASN A 523 17.06 -2.13 14.64
CA ASN A 523 16.74 -3.40 15.28
C ASN A 523 17.77 -4.54 15.01
N CYS A 524 19.04 -4.20 14.84
CA CYS A 524 20.14 -5.17 14.71
C CYS A 524 20.75 -5.45 16.09
N SER A 525 20.57 -6.66 16.63
CA SER A 525 20.86 -6.97 18.04
C SER A 525 22.30 -7.37 18.36
N LYS A 526 23.08 -7.79 17.36
CA LYS A 526 24.49 -8.20 17.53
C LYS A 526 25.53 -7.21 17.00
N ILE A 527 25.11 -6.13 16.34
CA ILE A 527 26.04 -5.17 15.76
C ILE A 527 26.74 -4.38 16.87
N THR A 528 28.07 -4.43 16.91
CA THR A 528 28.89 -3.75 17.93
C THR A 528 29.48 -2.45 17.40
N THR A 529 29.96 -2.47 16.16
CA THR A 529 30.50 -1.30 15.44
C THR A 529 29.99 -1.30 14.00
N LEU A 530 29.81 -0.13 13.39
CA LEU A 530 29.37 -0.03 11.99
C LEU A 530 30.52 -0.31 11.01
N SER A 531 31.72 0.17 11.35
CA SER A 531 32.98 -0.10 10.66
C SER A 531 34.12 -0.08 11.68
N ILE A 532 35.11 -0.95 11.49
CA ILE A 532 36.35 -0.97 12.28
C ILE A 532 37.27 0.21 11.89
N GLY A 533 37.13 0.72 10.66
CA GLY A 533 37.83 1.93 10.19
C GLY A 533 36.89 3.10 9.90
N GLN A 534 36.93 3.64 8.68
CA GLN A 534 36.32 4.94 8.35
C GLN A 534 34.95 4.81 7.66
N LEU A 535 34.02 5.69 8.04
CA LEU A 535 32.77 5.91 7.31
C LEU A 535 33.03 6.72 6.02
N PRO A 536 32.22 6.55 4.96
CA PRO A 536 32.39 7.30 3.71
C PRO A 536 32.27 8.82 3.89
N ASP A 537 33.13 9.58 3.22
CA ASP A 537 33.14 11.05 3.27
C ASP A 537 31.86 11.68 2.71
N SER A 538 31.18 10.98 1.80
CA SER A 538 29.94 11.43 1.15
C SER A 538 28.68 11.31 2.02
N LEU A 539 28.78 10.68 3.19
CA LEU A 539 27.64 10.42 4.07
C LEU A 539 27.03 11.73 4.57
N GLN A 540 25.72 11.88 4.37
CA GLN A 540 24.93 13.05 4.78
C GLN A 540 24.05 12.71 5.99
N ASP A 541 23.39 11.55 5.96
CA ASP A 541 22.45 11.13 6.99
C ASP A 541 22.85 9.79 7.61
N LEU A 542 23.03 9.79 8.93
CA LEU A 542 23.30 8.59 9.72
C LEU A 542 22.18 8.37 10.74
N SER A 543 21.56 7.20 10.68
CA SER A 543 20.43 6.83 11.54
C SER A 543 20.60 5.42 12.12
N ILE A 544 20.66 5.31 13.45
CA ILE A 544 20.77 4.04 14.18
C ILE A 544 19.63 3.94 15.19
N TYR A 545 18.79 2.91 15.07
CA TYR A 545 17.60 2.72 15.90
C TYR A 545 17.61 1.32 16.51
N HIS A 546 17.27 1.19 17.80
CA HIS A 546 17.06 -0.10 18.47
C HIS A 546 18.22 -1.10 18.32
N CYS A 547 19.48 -0.63 18.35
CA CYS A 547 20.67 -1.48 18.26
C CYS A 547 21.37 -1.56 19.64
N PRO A 548 21.07 -2.56 20.48
CA PRO A 548 21.47 -2.57 21.89
C PRO A 548 22.97 -2.78 22.13
N LYS A 549 23.69 -3.46 21.22
CA LYS A 549 25.12 -3.76 21.37
C LYS A 549 26.07 -2.75 20.74
N VAL A 550 25.56 -1.72 20.07
CA VAL A 550 26.40 -0.70 19.45
C VAL A 550 27.11 0.09 20.53
N GLU A 551 28.44 -0.02 20.58
CA GLU A 551 29.30 0.70 21.54
C GLU A 551 29.75 2.05 20.97
N SER A 552 30.06 2.08 19.67
CA SER A 552 30.49 3.28 18.94
C SER A 552 30.07 3.23 17.46
N ILE A 553 30.00 4.40 16.82
CA ILE A 553 29.71 4.58 15.38
C ILE A 553 30.94 4.21 14.52
N THR A 554 32.09 4.79 14.84
CA THR A 554 33.37 4.67 14.12
C THR A 554 34.52 5.02 15.08
N GLY A 555 35.78 4.74 14.70
CA GLY A 555 36.93 5.09 15.51
C GLY A 555 37.12 6.62 15.70
N ARG A 556 36.98 7.41 14.64
CA ARG A 556 37.16 8.87 14.66
C ARG A 556 36.52 9.54 13.44
N PHE A 557 35.91 10.70 13.62
CA PHE A 557 35.48 11.58 12.52
C PHE A 557 36.63 12.47 12.03
N HIS A 558 36.68 12.74 10.73
CA HIS A 558 37.74 13.55 10.11
C HIS A 558 37.21 14.73 9.30
N ASN A 559 38.12 15.67 9.00
CA ASN A 559 37.84 16.79 8.11
C ASN A 559 37.54 16.26 6.70
N GLY A 560 36.41 16.67 6.12
CA GLY A 560 36.02 16.28 4.75
C GLY A 560 34.69 15.52 4.68
N MET A 561 34.21 14.97 5.79
CA MET A 561 32.90 14.32 5.82
C MET A 561 31.76 15.34 5.63
N LEU A 562 30.76 14.94 4.83
CA LEU A 562 29.61 15.77 4.45
C LEU A 562 28.38 15.59 5.35
N LEU A 563 28.56 15.01 6.55
CA LEU A 563 27.48 14.62 7.45
C LEU A 563 26.64 15.83 7.89
N GLU A 564 25.34 15.77 7.67
CA GLU A 564 24.34 16.79 7.99
C GLU A 564 23.49 16.40 9.19
N THR A 565 23.15 15.11 9.33
CA THR A 565 22.31 14.60 10.42
C THR A 565 22.89 13.34 11.09
N ILE A 566 22.82 13.29 12.42
CA ILE A 566 23.11 12.10 13.23
C ILE A 566 21.90 11.83 14.13
N SER A 567 21.28 10.66 13.96
CA SER A 567 20.17 10.19 14.79
C SER A 567 20.49 8.84 15.43
N ILE A 568 20.45 8.75 16.76
CA ILE A 568 20.68 7.52 17.54
C ILE A 568 19.51 7.34 18.50
N TYR A 569 18.81 6.21 18.42
CA TYR A 569 17.62 5.95 19.22
C TYR A 569 17.69 4.56 19.85
N ASN A 570 17.52 4.48 21.17
CA ASN A 570 17.40 3.23 21.92
C ASN A 570 18.57 2.26 21.70
N CYS A 571 19.81 2.78 21.81
CA CYS A 571 21.05 2.00 21.79
C CYS A 571 21.60 1.84 23.21
N ALA A 572 21.39 0.67 23.81
CA ALA A 572 21.65 0.44 25.23
C ALA A 572 23.14 0.56 25.61
N ASN A 573 24.06 0.01 24.81
CA ASN A 573 25.50 0.02 25.07
C ASN A 573 26.24 1.20 24.45
N PHE A 574 25.55 2.19 23.87
CA PHE A 574 26.23 3.31 23.21
C PHE A 574 26.92 4.20 24.26
N GLU A 575 28.25 4.11 24.38
CA GLU A 575 29.01 4.69 25.50
C GLU A 575 29.44 6.13 25.26
N SER A 576 29.86 6.44 24.03
CA SER A 576 30.42 7.75 23.67
C SER A 576 30.26 8.08 22.19
N ILE A 577 30.31 9.37 21.88
CA ILE A 577 30.42 9.85 20.51
C ILE A 577 31.90 9.84 20.10
N PRO A 578 32.25 9.38 18.87
CA PRO A 578 33.63 9.38 18.40
C PRO A 578 34.32 10.75 18.43
N GLU A 579 35.64 10.73 18.62
CA GLU A 579 36.50 11.91 18.52
C GLU A 579 36.40 12.60 17.14
N GLY A 580 36.73 13.89 17.07
CA GLY A 580 36.70 14.62 15.81
C GLY A 580 35.31 15.06 15.35
N ILE A 581 34.25 14.91 16.15
CA ILE A 581 32.91 15.43 15.81
C ILE A 581 32.92 16.94 15.51
N HIS A 582 33.79 17.71 16.18
CA HIS A 582 34.02 19.14 15.94
C HIS A 582 34.46 19.47 14.50
N LYS A 583 34.98 18.49 13.75
CA LYS A 583 35.43 18.60 12.36
C LYS A 583 34.30 18.56 11.33
N LEU A 584 33.11 18.13 11.74
CA LEU A 584 31.94 17.97 10.86
C LEU A 584 31.28 19.32 10.55
N SER A 585 31.91 20.08 9.65
CA SER A 585 31.51 21.46 9.34
C SER A 585 30.10 21.63 8.75
N ARG A 586 29.49 20.56 8.22
CA ARG A 586 28.13 20.56 7.63
C ARG A 586 27.04 20.05 8.58
N LEU A 587 27.43 19.53 9.75
CA LEU A 587 26.50 18.91 10.68
C LEU A 587 25.50 19.95 11.19
N CYS A 588 24.23 19.72 10.88
CA CYS A 588 23.12 20.62 11.19
C CYS A 588 22.29 20.11 12.36
N GLU A 589 22.19 18.79 12.53
CA GLU A 589 21.34 18.17 13.55
C GLU A 589 22.00 16.95 14.23
N ILE A 590 21.90 16.91 15.55
CA ILE A 590 22.22 15.72 16.36
C ILE A 590 21.02 15.42 17.26
N SER A 591 20.58 14.17 17.20
CA SER A 591 19.36 13.67 17.84
C SER A 591 19.65 12.33 18.52
N ILE A 592 19.76 12.32 19.85
CA ILE A 592 20.05 11.11 20.65
C ILE A 592 18.92 10.84 21.63
N TYR A 593 18.33 9.66 21.57
CA TYR A 593 17.18 9.28 22.38
C TYR A 593 17.41 7.94 23.07
N THR A 594 17.07 7.84 24.35
CA THR A 594 17.05 6.59 25.13
C THR A 594 18.36 5.80 25.02
N CYS A 595 19.50 6.47 25.15
CA CYS A 595 20.83 5.82 25.19
C CYS A 595 21.37 5.89 26.63
N PRO A 596 21.12 4.88 27.48
CA PRO A 596 21.42 4.95 28.91
C PRO A 596 22.91 4.89 29.24
N SER A 597 23.74 4.25 28.41
CA SER A 597 25.18 4.12 28.66
C SER A 597 26.02 5.32 28.18
N LEU A 598 25.40 6.30 27.53
CA LEU A 598 26.11 7.49 27.06
C LEU A 598 26.61 8.32 28.25
N VAL A 599 27.93 8.41 28.45
CA VAL A 599 28.54 9.06 29.63
C VAL A 599 28.99 10.50 29.35
N CYS A 600 29.66 10.72 28.22
CA CYS A 600 30.23 12.02 27.87
C CYS A 600 30.34 12.21 26.35
N PHE A 601 30.60 13.45 25.97
CA PHE A 601 31.01 13.86 24.63
C PHE A 601 32.53 14.08 24.61
N PRO A 602 33.19 14.06 23.44
CA PRO A 602 34.62 14.33 23.34
C PRO A 602 34.98 15.74 23.86
N GLU A 603 36.17 15.89 24.45
CA GLU A 603 36.64 17.13 25.08
C GLU A 603 36.71 18.32 24.10
N GLU A 604 36.95 18.02 22.81
CA GLU A 604 37.03 18.98 21.71
C GLU A 604 35.69 19.69 21.43
N GLY A 605 34.56 19.14 21.89
CA GLY A 605 33.22 19.71 21.72
C GLY A 605 32.55 19.40 20.37
N LEU A 606 31.41 20.06 20.13
CA LEU A 606 30.61 19.98 18.91
C LEU A 606 31.06 20.99 17.84
N PRO A 607 30.69 20.80 16.55
CA PRO A 607 31.00 21.77 15.51
C PRO A 607 30.33 23.12 15.76
N SER A 608 31.14 24.18 15.77
CA SER A 608 30.72 25.55 16.07
C SER A 608 30.31 26.37 14.84
N THR A 609 30.10 25.73 13.68
CA THR A 609 29.86 26.42 12.40
C THR A 609 28.40 26.38 11.96
N ASN A 610 27.80 25.19 11.87
CA ASN A 610 26.49 24.97 11.23
C ASN A 610 25.46 24.21 12.08
N LEU A 611 25.81 23.77 13.30
CA LEU A 611 24.90 22.98 14.11
C LEU A 611 23.71 23.85 14.56
N ARG A 612 22.49 23.48 14.16
CA ARG A 612 21.24 24.22 14.42
C ARG A 612 20.36 23.55 15.46
N SER A 613 20.32 22.23 15.49
CA SER A 613 19.45 21.45 16.36
C SER A 613 20.27 20.44 17.15
N PHE A 614 20.14 20.49 18.48
CA PHE A 614 20.76 19.52 19.38
C PHE A 614 19.71 18.98 20.34
N THR A 615 19.52 17.67 20.28
CA THR A 615 18.44 16.99 20.97
C THR A 615 18.96 15.76 21.71
N ILE A 616 18.78 15.73 23.04
CA ILE A 616 19.06 14.56 23.88
C ILE A 616 17.85 14.23 24.74
N TYR A 617 17.40 12.99 24.69
CA TYR A 617 16.26 12.49 25.47
C TYR A 617 16.64 11.20 26.20
N ASN A 618 16.29 11.08 27.48
CA ASN A 618 16.39 9.88 28.31
C ASN A 618 17.80 9.24 28.34
N CYS A 619 18.86 10.06 28.28
CA CYS A 619 20.26 9.63 28.46
C CYS A 619 20.68 9.83 29.92
N LYS A 620 20.46 8.80 30.75
CA LYS A 620 20.51 8.93 32.22
C LYS A 620 21.92 9.07 32.79
N ASN A 621 22.95 8.51 32.15
CA ASN A 621 24.34 8.55 32.64
C ASN A 621 25.17 9.70 32.06
N LEU A 622 24.57 10.56 31.22
CA LEU A 622 25.27 11.68 30.61
C LEU A 622 25.63 12.71 31.70
N LYS A 623 26.94 12.87 31.98
CA LYS A 623 27.44 13.67 33.11
C LYS A 623 27.58 15.16 32.79
N ALA A 624 27.89 15.50 31.54
CA ALA A 624 28.15 16.86 31.10
C ALA A 624 27.76 17.05 29.63
N LEU A 625 27.42 18.29 29.27
CA LEU A 625 27.17 18.69 27.89
C LEU A 625 28.49 19.13 27.20
N PRO A 626 28.60 18.97 25.87
CA PRO A 626 29.80 19.35 25.12
C PRO A 626 29.97 20.87 24.96
N ARG A 627 31.20 21.32 24.70
CA ARG A 627 31.50 22.69 24.22
C ARG A 627 31.04 22.89 22.76
N GLY A 628 31.10 24.11 22.25
CA GLY A 628 30.86 24.39 20.81
C GLY A 628 29.39 24.60 20.39
N MET A 629 28.48 24.83 21.34
CA MET A 629 27.04 24.97 21.11
C MET A 629 26.56 26.38 20.70
N GLN A 630 27.46 27.25 20.24
CA GLN A 630 27.18 28.69 20.04
C GLN A 630 26.25 28.98 18.85
N THR A 631 26.16 28.09 17.87
CA THR A 631 25.33 28.26 16.66
C THR A 631 23.92 27.68 16.77
N LEU A 632 23.60 27.02 17.89
CA LEU A 632 22.33 26.31 18.03
C LEU A 632 21.13 27.26 17.97
N ASN A 633 20.13 26.88 17.19
CA ASN A 633 18.81 27.51 17.16
C ASN A 633 17.83 26.80 18.10
N SER A 634 18.00 25.49 18.29
CA SER A 634 17.12 24.64 19.10
C SER A 634 17.94 23.69 19.98
N LEU A 635 17.67 23.72 21.28
CA LEU A 635 18.24 22.82 22.29
C LEU A 635 17.12 22.12 23.05
N ARG A 636 17.07 20.78 22.97
CA ARG A 636 16.09 19.96 23.70
C ARG A 636 16.80 18.92 24.56
N LEU A 637 16.61 19.00 25.87
CA LEU A 637 17.21 18.09 26.85
C LEU A 637 16.13 17.54 27.77
N ARG A 638 15.76 16.26 27.63
CA ARG A 638 14.70 15.64 28.44
C ARG A 638 15.19 14.38 29.13
N GLY A 639 14.90 14.19 30.42
CA GLY A 639 15.21 12.93 31.13
C GLY A 639 16.72 12.65 31.29
N CYS A 640 17.53 13.69 31.54
CA CYS A 640 18.98 13.60 31.71
C CYS A 640 19.44 14.06 33.12
N PRO A 641 19.13 13.30 34.19
CA PRO A 641 19.30 13.75 35.58
C PRO A 641 20.76 13.86 36.05
N SER A 642 21.71 13.21 35.36
CA SER A 642 23.13 13.22 35.74
C SER A 642 23.87 14.48 35.28
N ILE A 643 23.29 15.29 34.40
CA ILE A 643 23.87 16.56 33.98
C ILE A 643 23.78 17.53 35.16
N LYS A 644 24.94 17.98 35.65
CA LYS A 644 25.02 18.87 36.82
C LYS A 644 25.20 20.35 36.46
N SER A 645 25.71 20.64 35.26
CA SER A 645 26.08 21.98 34.84
C SER A 645 26.13 22.07 33.30
N PHE A 646 25.87 23.25 32.71
CA PHE A 646 26.24 23.51 31.32
C PHE A 646 27.75 23.87 31.22
N PRO A 647 28.34 24.03 30.04
CA PRO A 647 29.64 24.69 29.91
C PRO A 647 29.55 26.23 30.01
N GLU A 648 30.55 26.90 30.60
CA GLU A 648 30.59 28.38 30.74
C GLU A 648 30.49 29.13 29.39
N GLU A 649 30.99 28.52 28.32
CA GLU A 649 31.07 29.07 26.95
C GLU A 649 29.81 28.78 26.08
N CYS A 650 28.70 28.29 26.66
CA CYS A 650 27.55 27.77 25.90
C CYS A 650 26.64 28.81 25.24
N PHE A 651 26.58 30.04 25.76
CA PHE A 651 25.43 30.92 25.50
C PHE A 651 25.84 32.22 24.81
N HIS A 652 26.07 32.17 23.50
CA HIS A 652 26.19 33.35 22.63
C HIS A 652 25.11 33.36 21.53
N THR A 653 23.90 33.78 21.92
CA THR A 653 22.94 34.62 21.17
C THR A 653 22.13 34.12 19.96
N LYS A 654 22.20 32.87 19.48
CA LYS A 654 21.28 32.39 18.39
C LYS A 654 20.16 31.45 18.81
N LEU A 655 20.16 30.98 20.05
CA LEU A 655 19.16 30.02 20.53
C LEU A 655 17.76 30.62 20.54
N THR A 656 16.85 30.04 19.75
CA THR A 656 15.45 30.46 19.62
C THR A 656 14.49 29.58 20.40
N THR A 657 14.83 28.30 20.57
CA THR A 657 14.00 27.28 21.24
C THR A 657 14.83 26.54 22.30
N LEU A 658 14.34 26.50 23.53
CA LEU A 658 14.93 25.78 24.65
C LEU A 658 13.86 24.91 25.31
N GLU A 659 14.14 23.63 25.44
CA GLU A 659 13.23 22.67 26.05
C GLU A 659 13.97 21.77 27.03
N LEU A 660 13.48 21.71 28.27
CA LEU A 660 14.14 21.05 29.39
C LEU A 660 13.12 20.19 30.15
N GLU A 661 13.42 18.90 30.38
CA GLU A 661 12.59 18.01 31.20
C GLU A 661 13.45 17.22 32.19
N ASN A 662 13.01 17.14 33.46
CA ASN A 662 13.59 16.26 34.49
C ASN A 662 15.10 16.48 34.69
N LEU A 663 15.50 17.75 34.77
CA LEU A 663 16.87 18.16 35.08
C LEU A 663 16.94 18.63 36.53
N ASN A 664 17.87 18.07 37.31
CA ASN A 664 18.21 18.52 38.67
C ASN A 664 18.90 19.91 38.69
N MET A 665 18.78 20.67 37.59
CA MET A 665 19.50 21.90 37.31
C MET A 665 18.59 23.13 37.27
N TYR A 666 17.31 23.06 37.67
CA TYR A 666 16.42 24.23 37.61
C TYR A 666 17.02 25.46 38.31
N GLU A 667 17.54 25.30 39.54
CA GLU A 667 18.25 26.37 40.25
C GLU A 667 19.53 26.83 39.54
N GLN A 668 20.23 25.91 38.88
CA GLN A 668 21.42 26.23 38.12
C GLN A 668 21.06 27.01 36.85
N LEU A 669 20.07 26.59 36.08
CA LEU A 669 19.60 27.29 34.88
C LEU A 669 19.26 28.77 35.19
N ILE A 670 18.64 29.03 36.34
CA ILE A 670 18.38 30.38 36.86
C ILE A 670 19.70 31.11 37.16
N ARG A 671 20.61 30.49 37.93
CA ARG A 671 21.93 31.07 38.27
C ARG A 671 22.83 31.35 37.06
N TRP A 672 22.65 30.61 35.98
CA TRP A 672 23.57 30.58 34.83
C TRP A 672 23.30 31.67 33.80
N GLY A 673 22.07 32.19 33.80
CA GLY A 673 21.74 33.39 33.06
C GLY A 673 20.87 33.14 31.84
N LEU A 674 19.65 32.62 32.05
CA LEU A 674 18.55 32.74 31.08
C LEU A 674 18.40 34.14 30.45
N PRO A 675 18.61 35.29 31.14
CA PRO A 675 18.47 36.59 30.48
C PRO A 675 19.60 36.88 29.48
N LYS A 676 20.70 36.10 29.46
CA LYS A 676 21.73 36.19 28.41
C LYS A 676 21.25 35.61 27.06
N LEU A 677 20.16 34.85 27.05
CA LEU A 677 19.59 34.25 25.84
C LEU A 677 18.67 35.24 25.10
N THR A 678 19.25 36.33 24.60
CA THR A 678 18.52 37.47 24.02
C THR A 678 17.69 37.16 22.77
N SER A 679 17.91 36.00 22.13
CA SER A 679 17.15 35.55 20.94
C SER A 679 16.13 34.46 21.25
N LEU A 680 15.97 34.08 22.53
CA LEU A 680 15.09 32.98 22.92
C LEU A 680 13.63 33.39 22.75
N THR A 681 12.91 32.68 21.89
CA THR A 681 11.49 32.93 21.59
C THR A 681 10.57 31.89 22.23
N SER A 682 11.06 30.65 22.41
CA SER A 682 10.27 29.55 22.94
C SER A 682 11.03 28.84 24.07
N LEU A 683 10.41 28.79 25.24
CA LEU A 683 10.93 28.09 26.42
C LEU A 683 9.90 27.09 26.92
N GLN A 684 10.31 25.84 27.07
CA GLN A 684 9.49 24.78 27.64
C GLN A 684 10.25 24.11 28.78
N ILE A 685 9.63 24.07 29.96
CA ILE A 685 10.19 23.42 31.15
C ILE A 685 9.16 22.40 31.65
N HIS A 686 9.60 21.16 31.73
CA HIS A 686 8.80 20.02 32.17
C HIS A 686 9.46 19.34 33.38
N GLU A 687 8.65 18.75 34.26
CA GLU A 687 9.09 17.90 35.39
C GLU A 687 10.14 18.54 36.31
N CYS A 688 9.70 19.45 37.19
CA CYS A 688 10.53 20.02 38.25
C CYS A 688 9.97 19.63 39.63
N GLN A 689 10.66 18.74 40.35
CA GLN A 689 10.10 18.12 41.57
C GLN A 689 10.19 18.98 42.83
N ASP A 690 11.16 19.90 42.91
CA ASP A 690 11.48 20.61 44.15
C ASP A 690 11.11 22.09 44.18
N ALA A 691 10.76 22.70 43.04
CA ALA A 691 10.42 24.11 42.97
C ALA A 691 9.05 24.39 43.61
N GLU A 692 9.03 25.03 44.79
CA GLU A 692 7.80 25.55 45.42
C GLU A 692 7.31 26.85 44.79
N SER A 693 8.22 27.62 44.18
CA SER A 693 7.89 28.82 43.43
C SER A 693 8.67 28.86 42.12
N PHE A 694 8.05 29.44 41.09
CA PHE A 694 8.71 29.70 39.81
C PHE A 694 9.19 31.15 39.80
N GLU A 695 10.39 31.39 40.36
CA GLU A 695 11.01 32.72 40.43
C GLU A 695 11.46 33.21 39.04
N ILE A 696 10.98 34.39 38.62
CA ILE A 696 11.25 35.02 37.31
C ILE A 696 11.96 36.39 37.46
N GLY A 697 12.06 36.92 38.68
CA GLY A 697 12.53 38.29 38.93
C GLY A 697 13.81 38.67 38.18
N MET A 698 13.74 39.74 37.37
CA MET A 698 14.80 40.29 36.49
C MET A 698 15.57 39.31 35.57
N MET A 699 15.11 38.07 35.35
CA MET A 699 15.99 37.01 34.83
C MET A 699 15.51 36.24 33.59
N MET A 700 14.45 36.68 32.90
CA MET A 700 13.99 36.04 31.65
C MET A 700 14.23 36.93 30.42
N PRO A 701 14.53 36.36 29.24
CA PRO A 701 14.79 37.13 28.05
C PRO A 701 13.51 37.79 27.52
N ALA A 702 13.57 39.10 27.27
CA ALA A 702 12.42 39.89 26.79
C ALA A 702 11.92 39.46 25.39
N SER A 703 12.71 38.68 24.66
CA SER A 703 12.37 38.09 23.36
C SER A 703 11.38 36.93 23.44
N LEU A 704 11.05 36.43 24.64
CA LEU A 704 10.25 35.23 24.81
C LEU A 704 8.79 35.45 24.38
N THR A 705 8.32 34.66 23.41
CA THR A 705 6.95 34.71 22.87
C THR A 705 6.10 33.52 23.31
N HIS A 706 6.72 32.37 23.58
CA HIS A 706 6.05 31.14 24.00
C HIS A 706 6.69 30.58 25.27
N LEU A 707 5.88 30.34 26.31
CA LEU A 707 6.30 29.73 27.56
C LEU A 707 5.40 28.53 27.90
N THR A 708 5.99 27.36 28.10
CA THR A 708 5.29 26.19 28.65
C THR A 708 5.94 25.74 29.95
N ILE A 709 5.13 25.62 31.00
CA ILE A 709 5.51 25.06 32.31
C ILE A 709 4.65 23.83 32.52
N SER A 710 5.25 22.67 32.79
CA SER A 710 4.43 21.48 33.08
C SER A 710 5.02 20.48 34.06
N ARG A 711 4.15 19.73 34.75
CA ARG A 711 4.52 18.70 35.73
C ARG A 711 5.37 19.27 36.88
N PHE A 712 4.91 20.35 37.51
CA PHE A 712 5.52 20.91 38.72
C PHE A 712 4.68 20.53 39.95
N PRO A 713 4.96 19.40 40.63
CA PRO A 713 4.10 18.91 41.71
C PRO A 713 4.10 19.81 42.96
N LYS A 714 5.22 20.46 43.31
CA LYS A 714 5.33 21.30 44.52
C LYS A 714 5.06 22.79 44.28
N LEU A 715 4.90 23.22 43.02
CA LEU A 715 4.76 24.63 42.67
C LEU A 715 3.45 25.20 43.23
N LYS A 716 3.57 26.20 44.10
CA LYS A 716 2.46 26.91 44.74
C LYS A 716 2.20 28.27 44.13
N TYR A 717 3.26 28.96 43.70
CA TYR A 717 3.20 30.36 43.25
C TYR A 717 4.09 30.63 42.03
N LEU A 718 3.61 31.51 41.15
CA LEU A 718 4.40 32.15 40.10
C LEU A 718 4.95 33.49 40.63
N SER A 719 6.18 33.86 40.24
CA SER A 719 6.84 35.11 40.69
C SER A 719 5.96 36.36 40.49
N SER A 720 5.84 37.20 41.53
CA SER A 720 4.97 38.38 41.52
C SER A 720 5.42 39.48 40.54
N ASP A 721 6.72 39.62 40.29
CA ASP A 721 7.30 40.79 39.63
C ASP A 721 7.88 40.47 38.24
N GLY A 722 8.09 39.18 37.93
CA GLY A 722 8.84 38.75 36.74
C GLY A 722 8.01 38.60 35.46
N PHE A 723 6.74 38.20 35.57
CA PHE A 723 5.89 37.92 34.39
C PHE A 723 5.48 39.18 33.61
N GLN A 724 5.30 40.32 34.28
CA GLN A 724 4.95 41.59 33.64
C GLN A 724 6.06 42.11 32.71
N ASN A 725 7.32 41.73 32.96
CA ASN A 725 8.45 42.13 32.13
C ASN A 725 8.54 41.33 30.81
N LEU A 726 7.72 40.30 30.63
CA LEU A 726 7.66 39.49 29.41
C LEU A 726 6.75 40.16 28.37
N THR A 727 7.13 41.36 27.92
CA THR A 727 6.31 42.20 27.01
C THR A 727 6.10 41.59 25.62
N SER A 728 6.85 40.55 25.26
CA SER A 728 6.70 39.85 23.98
C SER A 728 5.93 38.53 24.10
N LEU A 729 5.50 38.13 25.31
CA LEU A 729 4.88 36.83 25.54
C LEU A 729 3.46 36.80 24.95
N VAL A 730 3.24 35.89 23.99
CA VAL A 730 1.98 35.72 23.26
C VAL A 730 1.23 34.47 23.74
N TYR A 731 1.96 33.39 24.07
CA TYR A 731 1.41 32.11 24.48
C TYR A 731 1.98 31.63 25.83
N LEU A 732 1.10 31.30 26.77
CA LEU A 732 1.44 30.71 28.06
C LEU A 732 0.66 29.42 28.28
N SER A 733 1.36 28.32 28.52
CA SER A 733 0.75 27.03 28.86
C SER A 733 1.25 26.52 30.20
N ILE A 734 0.33 26.20 31.10
CA ILE A 734 0.59 25.60 32.41
C ILE A 734 -0.12 24.26 32.48
N LYS A 735 0.63 23.14 32.58
CA LYS A 735 0.07 21.78 32.57
C LYS A 735 0.48 20.96 33.80
N ASN A 736 -0.41 20.17 34.38
CA ASN A 736 -0.08 19.23 35.47
C ASN A 736 0.64 19.89 36.67
N CYS A 737 0.15 21.05 37.14
CA CYS A 737 0.70 21.76 38.30
C CYS A 737 -0.34 21.78 39.44
N PRO A 738 -0.44 20.71 40.24
CA PRO A 738 -1.59 20.48 41.13
C PRO A 738 -1.70 21.46 42.30
N ASN A 739 -0.57 21.96 42.80
CA ASN A 739 -0.52 22.85 43.97
C ASN A 739 -0.53 24.33 43.63
N LEU A 740 -0.56 24.71 42.35
CA LEU A 740 -0.51 26.10 41.93
C LEU A 740 -1.83 26.79 42.27
N ILE A 741 -1.79 27.83 43.11
CA ILE A 741 -3.00 28.42 43.71
C ILE A 741 -3.46 29.68 42.96
N SER A 742 -2.53 30.53 42.52
CA SER A 742 -2.85 31.86 41.98
C SER A 742 -1.81 32.33 40.97
N PHE A 743 -2.21 33.28 40.12
CA PHE A 743 -1.32 34.06 39.26
C PHE A 743 -0.59 35.15 40.05
N PRO A 744 0.50 35.72 39.49
CA PRO A 744 1.23 36.83 40.09
C PRO A 744 0.30 37.96 40.58
N LYS A 745 0.64 38.60 41.71
CA LYS A 745 -0.19 39.67 42.30
C LYS A 745 -0.44 40.83 41.34
N ILE A 746 0.54 41.16 40.50
CA ILE A 746 0.48 42.24 39.51
C ILE A 746 -0.20 41.78 38.20
N GLY A 747 -0.56 40.50 38.06
CA GLY A 747 -1.19 39.93 36.87
C GLY A 747 -0.22 39.44 35.79
N LEU A 748 -0.78 38.92 34.69
CA LEU A 748 -0.05 38.44 33.51
C LEU A 748 0.22 39.61 32.53
N PRO A 749 1.25 39.51 31.65
CA PRO A 749 1.58 40.57 30.71
C PRO A 749 0.44 40.88 29.74
N SER A 750 0.33 42.14 29.31
CA SER A 750 -0.72 42.59 28.39
C SER A 750 -0.57 42.09 26.96
N SER A 751 0.62 41.58 26.60
CA SER A 751 0.89 40.99 25.27
C SER A 751 0.29 39.59 25.09
N LEU A 752 -0.13 38.95 26.19
CA LEU A 752 -0.57 37.55 26.21
C LEU A 752 -1.90 37.39 25.48
N MET A 753 -1.92 36.59 24.41
CA MET A 753 -3.12 36.34 23.59
C MET A 753 -3.75 34.98 23.90
N GLU A 754 -2.93 33.99 24.25
CA GLU A 754 -3.36 32.62 24.48
C GLU A 754 -2.86 32.10 25.84
N LEU A 755 -3.80 31.61 26.66
CA LEU A 755 -3.52 31.00 27.96
C LEU A 755 -4.16 29.61 28.05
N HIS A 756 -3.33 28.59 28.24
CA HIS A 756 -3.75 27.20 28.34
C HIS A 756 -3.44 26.64 29.72
N ILE A 757 -4.45 26.16 30.44
CA ILE A 757 -4.33 25.57 31.77
C ILE A 757 -4.88 24.15 31.72
N TYR A 758 -4.03 23.16 31.94
CA TYR A 758 -4.44 21.75 31.94
C TYR A 758 -4.00 21.05 33.23
N ASN A 759 -4.86 20.23 33.81
CA ASN A 759 -4.69 19.46 35.03
C ASN A 759 -4.05 20.28 36.17
N CYS A 760 -4.62 21.46 36.44
CA CYS A 760 -4.19 22.37 37.52
C CYS A 760 -5.38 22.67 38.46
N PRO A 761 -5.82 21.70 39.29
CA PRO A 761 -7.09 21.77 40.02
C PRO A 761 -7.24 22.96 40.96
N MET A 762 -6.16 23.39 41.64
CA MET A 762 -6.23 24.54 42.56
C MET A 762 -6.40 25.86 41.81
N LEU A 763 -5.61 26.11 40.78
CA LEU A 763 -5.72 27.30 39.92
C LEU A 763 -7.04 27.32 39.13
N ARG A 764 -7.48 26.16 38.59
CA ARG A 764 -8.76 26.03 37.88
C ARG A 764 -9.94 26.49 38.73
N LYS A 765 -9.99 26.11 40.02
CA LYS A 765 -11.05 26.55 40.94
C LYS A 765 -11.10 28.08 41.07
N GLN A 766 -9.94 28.73 41.03
CA GLN A 766 -9.82 30.18 41.15
C GLN A 766 -10.06 30.94 39.83
N CYS A 767 -10.03 30.27 38.69
CA CYS A 767 -10.20 30.85 37.35
C CYS A 767 -11.61 30.65 36.76
N ARG A 768 -12.63 30.39 37.59
CA ARG A 768 -14.01 30.25 37.10
C ARG A 768 -14.55 31.59 36.62
N ARG A 769 -15.20 31.61 35.44
CA ARG A 769 -15.97 32.78 34.95
C ARG A 769 -16.97 33.22 36.03
N ASP A 770 -17.02 34.52 36.26
CA ASP A 770 -17.95 35.24 37.17
C ASP A 770 -17.70 35.15 38.69
N ASN A 771 -17.11 34.06 39.21
CA ASN A 771 -16.92 33.87 40.67
C ASN A 771 -15.47 33.55 41.10
N GLY A 772 -14.54 33.39 40.16
CA GLY A 772 -13.14 33.07 40.44
C GLY A 772 -12.33 34.30 40.88
N GLN A 773 -11.58 34.20 41.97
CA GLN A 773 -10.73 35.29 42.49
C GLN A 773 -9.63 35.71 41.51
N GLU A 774 -9.25 34.83 40.57
CA GLU A 774 -8.17 35.06 39.61
C GLU A 774 -8.66 35.41 38.20
N TRP A 775 -9.98 35.37 37.95
CA TRP A 775 -10.55 35.63 36.62
C TRP A 775 -10.23 37.05 36.10
N SER A 776 -10.25 38.04 36.99
CA SER A 776 -9.93 39.44 36.65
C SER A 776 -8.51 39.63 36.10
N LYS A 777 -7.58 38.73 36.42
CA LYS A 777 -6.18 38.77 35.96
C LYS A 777 -5.96 38.14 34.58
N ILE A 778 -6.97 37.46 34.04
CA ILE A 778 -6.90 36.75 32.74
C ILE A 778 -8.00 37.19 31.78
N ALA A 779 -8.94 38.03 32.23
CA ALA A 779 -10.07 38.49 31.44
C ALA A 779 -9.66 39.31 30.20
N HIS A 780 -8.46 39.90 30.19
CA HIS A 780 -7.93 40.63 29.04
C HIS A 780 -7.37 39.74 27.94
N ILE A 781 -7.24 38.43 28.17
CA ILE A 781 -6.63 37.45 27.25
C ILE A 781 -7.70 36.94 26.28
N SER A 782 -7.41 37.01 24.98
CA SER A 782 -8.37 36.67 23.91
C SER A 782 -8.80 35.20 23.92
N CYS A 783 -7.87 34.28 24.17
CA CYS A 783 -8.12 32.84 24.17
C CYS A 783 -7.65 32.22 25.49
N VAL A 784 -8.60 31.74 26.30
CA VAL A 784 -8.33 31.07 27.58
C VAL A 784 -8.95 29.67 27.53
N VAL A 785 -8.11 28.64 27.56
CA VAL A 785 -8.51 27.23 27.58
C VAL A 785 -8.16 26.62 28.94
N ILE A 786 -9.15 26.10 29.65
CA ILE A 786 -8.98 25.48 30.97
C ILE A 786 -9.63 24.09 30.94
N ASP A 787 -8.86 23.02 31.10
CA ASP A 787 -9.31 21.63 31.29
C ASP A 787 -10.62 21.22 30.59
N ASP A 788 -10.56 20.86 29.30
CA ASP A 788 -11.66 20.33 28.48
C ASP A 788 -13.06 20.94 28.72
N ASP A 789 -13.13 22.23 29.05
CA ASP A 789 -14.38 22.98 29.02
C ASP A 789 -14.72 23.28 27.53
N LEU A 790 -15.32 22.29 26.86
CA LEU A 790 -16.13 22.43 25.63
C LEU A 790 -17.59 22.66 25.99
#